data_AF-A0A3A4PMU2-F1
#
_entry.id   AF-A0A3A4PMU2-F1
#
_cell.length_a   1.000
_cell.length_b   1.000
_cell.length_c   1.000
_cell.angle_alpha   90.00
_cell.angle_beta   90.00
_cell.angle_gamma   90.00
#
_symmetry.space_group_name_H-M   'P 1'
#
loop_
_entity.id
_entity.type
_entity.pdbx_description
1 polymer ?
#
loop_
_entity_poly.entity_id
_entity_poly.type
_entity_poly.pdbx_seq_one_letter_code
_entity_poly.pdbx_strand_id
1 'polypeptide(L)'
;MKTKIYSLPFLAIGFLLSFSLSFARASENPYPPSAVIDKVEWAEPSSIVRKAKGGDNWPLTWADDDCMYTAYGDGNGFEPKTPQKLSLGFAKVVGSPVDFMGINIRSCSGEQLGDGRRGKKASGILMVDGILYLWARNAGNAQLARSSDHGLTWIWCDWTFQTGFGCPTFLNFGKNYDGARDDYVYIYSPDADSAYDSADRMVMARAPKDRLCVREAYEFFQEPDADGTPVWTDDIRQRGTVFSSAGNCYRSGVTYNAGLKRYLWCQIIPGEDTRFAGGFGIYDAAEPWGPWTTVFRTELWDVGPGETCSFPAKWMSEDGKTCNLVFSGDDCFSVRKATFVLRDDQPSPSTRVSIEGDKWYLNGEITNPGSAAEGLLMNVRMVNSVFEDRNRPDFDPDANTSRFLNRLPDYIAHGARAFTICLQGGMPGYEGALNSTFRPDGSLRDSYLQRVKTVIEACGRRGVVVILGCYYQRQDQVLENEDAVRNGVVQVVRWIQDNGFTNVVLEIANEFNHGGFDHPILKTVEGEVELIRLAKQTAPDLLVSTSGLGDGKMAAAVAEAGDFILIHFNGTSLDEIPARIAALKSFGKPIVCNEDDKVGEEAAQAAAICVKNGASWGFMHKEVNQYFPLVFDGAADDEIVYSTMRELTSP
;
A
#
# COMPACT_ATOMS: atom_id res chain seq x y z
N MET A 1 -58.84 60.56 47.16
CA MET A 1 -58.64 61.97 46.71
C MET A 1 -57.60 61.94 45.59
N LYS A 2 -58.04 62.21 44.35
CA LYS A 2 -57.31 62.66 43.16
C LYS A 2 -55.82 62.24 42.91
N THR A 3 -55.65 61.47 41.82
CA THR A 3 -54.63 61.60 40.74
C THR A 3 -53.16 61.28 41.09
N LYS A 4 -52.27 60.68 40.27
CA LYS A 4 -52.06 60.55 38.81
C LYS A 4 -51.26 59.26 38.53
N ILE A 5 -51.46 58.67 37.33
CA ILE A 5 -50.60 57.66 36.69
C ILE A 5 -49.74 58.39 35.65
N TYR A 6 -48.41 58.17 35.62
CA TYR A 6 -47.54 58.30 34.44
C TYR A 6 -46.24 57.47 34.58
N SER A 7 -46.14 56.43 33.74
CA SER A 7 -45.02 55.88 32.94
C SER A 7 -43.51 55.96 33.33
N LEU A 8 -42.91 54.75 33.45
CA LEU A 8 -41.62 54.20 32.96
C LEU A 8 -40.24 54.85 33.29
N PRO A 9 -39.10 54.10 33.26
CA PRO A 9 -38.90 52.66 32.96
C PRO A 9 -38.11 51.87 34.04
N PHE A 10 -38.30 50.54 34.07
CA PHE A 10 -37.46 49.60 34.82
C PHE A 10 -36.20 49.26 34.00
N LEU A 11 -35.02 49.64 34.50
CA LEU A 11 -33.74 49.08 34.06
C LEU A 11 -33.22 48.23 35.23
N ALA A 12 -33.51 46.93 35.22
CA ALA A 12 -32.98 45.99 36.19
C ALA A 12 -31.57 45.55 35.76
N ILE A 13 -30.59 45.97 36.54
CA ILE A 13 -29.19 45.53 36.48
C ILE A 13 -29.15 44.05 36.87
N GLY A 14 -28.93 43.18 35.88
CA GLY A 14 -28.63 41.77 36.07
C GLY A 14 -27.12 41.53 35.92
N PHE A 15 -26.49 41.13 37.01
CA PHE A 15 -25.11 40.64 37.07
C PHE A 15 -24.97 39.42 36.12
N LEU A 16 -24.25 39.60 35.00
CA LEU A 16 -23.79 38.50 34.16
C LEU A 16 -22.31 38.30 34.47
N LEU A 17 -22.00 37.26 35.25
CA LEU A 17 -20.65 36.70 35.29
C LEU A 17 -20.32 36.21 33.87
N SER A 18 -19.42 36.91 33.21
CA SER A 18 -18.75 36.43 32.01
C SER A 18 -17.82 35.26 32.39
N PHE A 19 -18.34 34.04 32.35
CA PHE A 19 -17.51 32.86 32.19
C PHE A 19 -17.01 32.86 30.74
N SER A 20 -15.82 33.40 30.53
CA SER A 20 -15.05 33.13 29.32
C SER A 20 -14.67 31.65 29.35
N LEU A 21 -15.50 30.78 28.78
CA LEU A 21 -15.05 29.46 28.37
C LEU A 21 -14.00 29.67 27.29
N SER A 22 -12.73 29.65 27.70
CA SER A 22 -11.62 29.45 26.79
C SER A 22 -11.79 28.03 26.25
N PHE A 23 -12.34 27.90 25.05
CA PHE A 23 -12.21 26.65 24.30
C PHE A 23 -10.72 26.36 24.19
N ALA A 24 -10.24 25.32 24.87
CA ALA A 24 -8.93 24.76 24.60
C ALA A 24 -8.93 24.38 23.12
N ARG A 25 -8.11 25.06 22.34
CA ARG A 25 -7.91 24.78 20.93
C ARG A 25 -7.35 23.36 20.87
N ALA A 26 -8.10 22.41 20.31
CA ALA A 26 -7.57 21.10 19.99
C ALA A 26 -6.26 21.32 19.22
N SER A 27 -5.15 20.76 19.68
CA SER A 27 -3.87 20.92 19.00
C SER A 27 -4.02 20.33 17.61
N GLU A 28 -4.07 21.19 16.58
CA GLU A 28 -4.02 20.80 15.18
C GLU A 28 -2.82 19.87 14.95
N ASN A 29 -2.97 18.88 14.06
CA ASN A 29 -1.85 18.04 13.67
C ASN A 29 -0.76 18.93 13.07
N PRO A 30 0.52 18.75 13.44
CA PRO A 30 1.60 19.62 12.95
C PRO A 30 1.86 19.46 11.44
N TYR A 31 1.35 18.40 10.82
CA TYR A 31 1.50 18.09 9.40
C TYR A 31 0.18 17.63 8.77
N PRO A 32 0.00 17.84 7.45
CA PRO A 32 -1.15 17.30 6.73
C PRO A 32 -1.20 15.76 6.82
N PRO A 33 -2.39 15.15 6.65
CA PRO A 33 -2.53 13.69 6.62
C PRO A 33 -1.64 13.04 5.55
N SER A 34 -1.14 11.83 5.82
CA SER A 34 -0.40 11.04 4.83
C SER A 34 -1.26 10.79 3.60
N ALA A 35 -0.65 10.93 2.42
CA ALA A 35 -1.25 10.58 1.15
C ALA A 35 -1.17 9.08 0.85
N VAL A 36 -0.35 8.33 1.59
CA VAL A 36 -0.10 6.89 1.38
C VAL A 36 -0.85 6.06 2.42
N ILE A 37 -0.70 6.41 3.70
CA ILE A 37 -1.27 5.66 4.82
C ILE A 37 -2.51 6.41 5.32
N ASP A 38 -3.67 5.79 5.24
CA ASP A 38 -4.91 6.40 5.69
C ASP A 38 -5.05 6.38 7.21
N LYS A 39 -4.80 5.21 7.81
CA LYS A 39 -4.96 4.99 9.25
C LYS A 39 -4.08 3.85 9.76
N VAL A 40 -3.97 3.78 11.09
CA VAL A 40 -3.36 2.66 11.81
C VAL A 40 -4.45 1.90 12.56
N GLU A 41 -4.55 0.61 12.31
CA GLU A 41 -5.36 -0.31 13.09
C GLU A 41 -4.49 -1.00 14.14
N TRP A 42 -4.85 -0.82 15.41
CA TRP A 42 -4.13 -1.39 16.53
C TRP A 42 -4.76 -2.71 16.94
N ALA A 43 -3.93 -3.73 17.22
CA ALA A 43 -4.42 -4.92 17.92
C ALA A 43 -4.93 -4.56 19.32
N GLU A 44 -5.86 -5.34 19.87
CA GLU A 44 -6.46 -5.08 21.20
C GLU A 44 -5.41 -4.91 22.30
N PRO A 45 -5.61 -4.01 23.29
CA PRO A 45 -4.66 -3.83 24.40
C PRO A 45 -4.32 -5.10 25.16
N SER A 46 -5.27 -6.04 25.24
CA SER A 46 -5.08 -7.34 25.89
C SER A 46 -4.06 -8.24 25.18
N SER A 47 -3.72 -7.95 23.92
CA SER A 47 -2.72 -8.70 23.14
C SER A 47 -1.29 -8.15 23.31
N ILE A 48 -1.09 -7.09 24.12
CA ILE A 48 0.24 -6.49 24.31
C ILE A 48 1.12 -7.49 25.08
N VAL A 49 2.27 -7.83 24.49
CA VAL A 49 3.28 -8.66 25.16
C VAL A 49 4.24 -7.74 25.92
N ARG A 50 4.30 -7.87 27.24
CA ARG A 50 5.20 -7.09 28.11
C ARG A 50 6.26 -7.98 28.75
N LYS A 51 7.53 -7.62 28.59
CA LYS A 51 8.68 -8.28 29.24
C LYS A 51 9.59 -7.22 29.87
N ALA A 52 10.59 -7.69 30.62
CA ALA A 52 11.62 -6.83 31.22
C ALA A 52 11.08 -5.65 32.06
N LYS A 53 10.08 -5.93 32.92
CA LYS A 53 9.46 -4.92 33.79
C LYS A 53 10.48 -4.12 34.62
N GLY A 54 10.24 -2.82 34.73
CA GLY A 54 11.07 -1.83 35.41
C GLY A 54 12.11 -1.15 34.52
N GLY A 55 11.98 -1.18 33.18
CA GLY A 55 12.90 -0.50 32.25
C GLY A 55 12.17 0.51 31.37
N ASP A 56 12.71 1.73 31.27
CA ASP A 56 11.99 2.88 30.72
C ASP A 56 12.42 3.30 29.30
N ASN A 57 13.37 2.61 28.69
CA ASN A 57 14.02 3.09 27.47
C ASN A 57 14.57 1.93 26.64
N TRP A 58 14.17 1.80 25.36
CA TRP A 58 14.49 0.62 24.53
C TRP A 58 14.84 0.96 23.07
N PRO A 59 15.94 1.69 22.77
CA PRO A 59 16.42 1.82 21.39
C PRO A 59 16.82 0.45 20.84
N LEU A 60 16.56 0.19 19.56
CA LEU A 60 16.69 -1.12 18.92
C LEU A 60 17.34 -1.01 17.53
N THR A 61 18.09 -2.04 17.14
CA THR A 61 18.61 -2.23 15.78
C THR A 61 18.56 -3.70 15.38
N TRP A 62 18.39 -3.99 14.09
CA TRP A 62 18.52 -5.34 13.53
C TRP A 62 19.97 -5.59 13.12
N ALA A 63 20.58 -6.63 13.66
CA ALA A 63 21.99 -6.96 13.48
C ALA A 63 22.25 -7.99 12.36
N ASP A 64 23.52 -8.11 11.99
CA ASP A 64 24.07 -9.05 11.01
C ASP A 64 23.78 -10.52 11.33
N ASP A 65 23.76 -10.90 12.60
CA ASP A 65 23.43 -12.24 13.12
C ASP A 65 21.93 -12.57 13.11
N ASP A 66 21.13 -11.74 12.44
CA ASP A 66 19.67 -11.81 12.40
C ASP A 66 18.99 -11.64 13.77
N CYS A 67 19.66 -11.17 14.81
CA CYS A 67 19.02 -10.80 16.07
C CYS A 67 18.72 -9.30 16.11
N MET A 68 17.89 -8.87 17.06
CA MET A 68 17.81 -7.46 17.43
C MET A 68 18.69 -7.17 18.64
N TYR A 69 19.38 -6.05 18.63
CA TYR A 69 20.15 -5.56 19.76
C TYR A 69 19.51 -4.31 20.33
N THR A 70 19.45 -4.24 21.65
CA THR A 70 18.84 -3.14 22.39
C THR A 70 19.68 -2.74 23.58
N ALA A 71 19.51 -1.50 24.01
CA ALA A 71 19.95 -1.04 25.31
C ALA A 71 18.73 -0.73 26.19
N TYR A 72 18.86 -0.87 27.51
CA TYR A 72 17.81 -0.53 28.45
C TYR A 72 18.25 0.50 29.49
N GLY A 73 17.31 1.37 29.85
CA GLY A 73 17.49 2.40 30.88
C GLY A 73 16.73 2.08 32.17
N ASP A 74 17.32 2.52 33.29
CA ASP A 74 16.75 2.47 34.65
C ASP A 74 16.09 1.14 35.04
N GLY A 75 16.70 0.01 34.68
CA GLY A 75 16.11 -1.31 34.91
C GLY A 75 17.12 -2.43 35.09
N ASN A 76 16.59 -3.65 35.22
CA ASN A 76 17.36 -4.89 35.42
C ASN A 76 17.32 -5.83 34.20
N GLY A 77 16.87 -5.31 33.05
CA GLY A 77 16.74 -6.07 31.81
C GLY A 77 15.68 -7.19 31.87
N PHE A 78 15.89 -8.20 31.02
CA PHE A 78 15.06 -9.39 30.86
C PHE A 78 15.32 -10.42 31.98
N GLU A 79 14.52 -11.48 32.03
CA GLU A 79 14.80 -12.61 32.93
C GLU A 79 15.90 -13.53 32.34
N PRO A 80 16.86 -14.02 33.15
CA PRO A 80 17.09 -13.66 34.55
C PRO A 80 17.65 -12.23 34.67
N LYS A 81 17.06 -11.47 35.59
CA LYS A 81 17.38 -10.07 35.87
C LYS A 81 18.85 -9.86 36.23
N THR A 82 19.41 -8.70 35.88
CA THR A 82 20.72 -8.29 36.42
C THR A 82 20.63 -8.10 37.94
N PRO A 83 21.69 -8.41 38.71
CA PRO A 83 21.66 -8.30 40.17
C PRO A 83 21.42 -6.88 40.68
N GLN A 84 21.80 -5.87 39.90
CA GLN A 84 21.64 -4.45 40.22
C GLN A 84 20.95 -3.74 39.07
N LYS A 85 20.19 -2.71 39.41
CA LYS A 85 19.56 -1.80 38.45
C LYS A 85 20.66 -1.00 37.74
N LEU A 86 20.55 -0.93 36.41
CA LEU A 86 21.48 -0.21 35.54
C LEU A 86 20.79 1.01 34.94
N SER A 87 21.51 2.12 34.83
CA SER A 87 21.08 3.28 34.04
C SER A 87 21.31 3.04 32.54
N LEU A 88 22.30 2.22 32.19
CA LEU A 88 22.56 1.71 30.86
C LEU A 88 22.94 0.23 30.94
N GLY A 89 22.07 -0.63 30.43
CA GLY A 89 22.35 -2.06 30.20
C GLY A 89 22.06 -2.46 28.76
N PHE A 90 22.42 -3.69 28.39
CA PHE A 90 22.31 -4.20 27.02
C PHE A 90 21.60 -5.54 26.97
N ALA A 91 20.87 -5.79 25.90
CA ALA A 91 20.23 -7.07 25.66
C ALA A 91 20.16 -7.39 24.16
N LYS A 92 20.09 -8.70 23.88
CA LYS A 92 19.74 -9.25 22.58
C LYS A 92 18.30 -9.73 22.62
N VAL A 93 17.53 -9.49 21.56
CA VAL A 93 16.16 -9.98 21.40
C VAL A 93 16.10 -10.92 20.21
N VAL A 94 15.55 -12.12 20.44
CA VAL A 94 15.39 -13.18 19.45
C VAL A 94 13.94 -13.64 19.38
N GLY A 95 13.51 -14.16 18.23
CA GLY A 95 12.16 -14.70 18.04
C GLY A 95 11.17 -13.71 17.41
N SER A 96 9.89 -14.08 17.47
CA SER A 96 8.79 -13.35 16.82
C SER A 96 8.22 -12.26 17.75
N PRO A 97 7.46 -11.28 17.23
CA PRO A 97 6.86 -10.22 18.05
C PRO A 97 5.94 -10.72 19.18
N VAL A 98 5.35 -11.91 19.02
CA VAL A 98 4.43 -12.51 20.00
C VAL A 98 5.10 -13.53 20.93
N ASP A 99 6.27 -14.04 20.54
CA ASP A 99 7.03 -15.06 21.27
C ASP A 99 8.55 -14.78 21.20
N PHE A 100 8.95 -13.59 21.66
CA PHE A 100 10.36 -13.19 21.69
C PHE A 100 11.01 -13.53 23.03
N MET A 101 12.31 -13.79 23.02
CA MET A 101 13.13 -13.89 24.22
C MET A 101 14.17 -12.78 24.24
N GLY A 102 14.32 -12.12 25.38
CA GLY A 102 15.41 -11.18 25.62
C GLY A 102 16.51 -11.83 26.46
N ILE A 103 17.76 -11.64 26.05
CA ILE A 103 18.95 -12.18 26.69
C ILE A 103 19.80 -10.99 27.12
N ASN A 104 20.00 -10.80 28.42
CA ASN A 104 20.86 -9.74 28.94
C ASN A 104 22.32 -9.97 28.53
N ILE A 105 22.96 -8.93 28.00
CA ILE A 105 24.38 -8.93 27.65
C ILE A 105 25.13 -8.24 28.79
N ARG A 106 26.08 -8.94 29.40
CA ARG A 106 26.91 -8.37 30.46
C ARG A 106 28.13 -7.70 29.87
N SER A 107 28.18 -6.37 29.94
CA SER A 107 29.28 -5.57 29.38
C SER A 107 30.06 -4.84 30.46
N CYS A 108 31.33 -5.20 30.65
CA CYS A 108 32.19 -4.58 31.66
C CYS A 108 32.62 -3.15 31.32
N SER A 109 32.54 -2.74 30.06
CA SER A 109 32.94 -1.40 29.56
C SER A 109 31.76 -0.54 29.13
N GLY A 110 30.59 -1.15 28.91
CA GLY A 110 29.37 -0.46 28.52
C GLY A 110 28.41 -0.17 29.67
N GLU A 111 28.22 -1.12 30.60
CA GLU A 111 27.19 -1.00 31.64
C GLU A 111 27.43 0.22 32.54
N GLN A 112 26.36 0.93 32.90
CA GLN A 112 26.43 2.08 33.81
C GLN A 112 25.46 1.91 34.98
N LEU A 113 25.94 2.29 36.17
CA LEU A 113 25.12 2.45 37.36
C LEU A 113 24.50 3.84 37.41
N GLY A 114 23.59 4.06 38.36
CA GLY A 114 22.87 5.32 38.54
C GLY A 114 21.40 5.23 38.16
N ASP A 115 20.73 6.37 38.20
CA ASP A 115 19.29 6.46 37.99
C ASP A 115 18.89 7.84 37.47
N GLY A 116 17.82 7.88 36.66
CA GLY A 116 17.25 9.12 36.13
C GLY A 116 18.27 9.97 35.37
N ARG A 117 18.39 11.25 35.75
CA ARG A 117 19.32 12.22 35.14
C ARG A 117 20.79 11.97 35.48
N ARG A 118 21.09 11.15 36.49
CA ARG A 118 22.45 10.97 37.03
C ARG A 118 23.26 9.88 36.33
N GLY A 119 22.60 8.99 35.60
CA GLY A 119 23.26 7.94 34.83
C GLY A 119 23.16 8.19 33.32
N LYS A 120 24.20 7.78 32.58
CA LYS A 120 24.14 7.73 31.11
C LYS A 120 23.03 6.77 30.69
N LYS A 121 22.29 7.13 29.65
CA LYS A 121 21.22 6.28 29.08
C LYS A 121 21.34 6.23 27.57
N ALA A 122 21.02 5.10 26.97
CA ALA A 122 21.00 4.98 25.51
C ALA A 122 19.84 5.78 24.92
N SER A 123 20.07 6.66 23.96
CA SER A 123 19.01 7.32 23.18
C SER A 123 18.85 6.74 21.78
N GLY A 124 19.86 6.07 21.24
CA GLY A 124 19.81 5.39 19.95
C GLY A 124 20.85 4.29 19.87
N ILE A 125 20.54 3.22 19.13
CA ILE A 125 21.48 2.14 18.79
C ILE A 125 21.29 1.79 17.32
N LEU A 126 22.38 1.45 16.64
CA LEU A 126 22.39 1.07 15.22
C LEU A 126 23.52 0.07 14.98
N MET A 127 23.30 -0.92 14.13
CA MET A 127 24.39 -1.74 13.59
C MET A 127 24.68 -1.32 12.15
N VAL A 128 25.95 -1.07 11.85
CA VAL A 128 26.44 -0.76 10.49
C VAL A 128 27.68 -1.62 10.24
N ASP A 129 27.65 -2.42 9.18
CA ASP A 129 28.77 -3.27 8.75
C ASP A 129 29.37 -4.12 9.89
N GLY A 130 28.50 -4.74 10.71
CA GLY A 130 28.88 -5.61 11.83
C GLY A 130 29.34 -4.87 13.09
N ILE A 131 29.28 -3.54 13.12
CA ILE A 131 29.65 -2.71 14.27
C ILE A 131 28.39 -2.09 14.88
N LEU A 132 28.18 -2.31 16.18
CA LEU A 132 27.16 -1.60 16.94
C LEU A 132 27.65 -0.20 17.31
N TYR A 133 26.82 0.80 17.08
CA TYR A 133 26.99 2.18 17.48
C TYR A 133 25.86 2.56 18.45
N LEU A 134 26.21 3.31 19.50
CA LEU A 134 25.30 3.71 20.56
C LEU A 134 25.44 5.19 20.84
N TRP A 135 24.32 5.91 20.79
CA TRP A 135 24.22 7.24 21.38
C TRP A 135 23.81 7.13 22.84
N ALA A 136 24.62 7.69 23.74
CA ALA A 136 24.28 7.83 25.15
C ALA A 136 24.04 9.30 25.51
N ARG A 137 22.82 9.61 25.98
CA ARG A 137 22.47 10.87 26.63
C ARG A 137 22.95 10.91 28.08
N ASN A 138 22.81 12.06 28.75
CA ASN A 138 23.27 12.31 30.12
C ASN A 138 24.79 12.14 30.29
N ALA A 139 25.54 12.41 29.22
CA ALA A 139 27.01 12.31 29.20
C ALA A 139 27.69 13.68 29.26
N GLY A 140 27.00 14.71 29.80
CA GLY A 140 27.31 16.14 29.60
C GLY A 140 26.44 16.79 28.54
N ASN A 141 26.08 16.03 27.49
CA ASN A 141 24.92 16.20 26.60
C ASN A 141 24.71 14.85 25.87
N ALA A 142 25.49 14.49 24.84
CA ALA A 142 25.45 13.14 24.26
C ALA A 142 26.81 12.64 23.76
N GLN A 143 27.09 11.34 23.96
CA GLN A 143 28.36 10.70 23.60
C GLN A 143 28.12 9.43 22.77
N LEU A 144 28.93 9.24 21.71
CA LEU A 144 28.89 8.06 20.88
C LEU A 144 29.81 6.97 21.46
N ALA A 145 29.37 5.71 21.41
CA ALA A 145 30.19 4.54 21.65
C ALA A 145 30.04 3.52 20.52
N ARG A 146 31.04 2.66 20.35
CA ARG A 146 30.99 1.54 19.40
C ARG A 146 31.40 0.22 20.01
N SER A 147 30.87 -0.88 19.47
CA SER A 147 31.20 -2.26 19.85
C SER A 147 31.31 -3.13 18.59
N SER A 148 32.40 -3.87 18.48
CA SER A 148 32.67 -4.82 17.38
C SER A 148 32.49 -6.28 17.80
N ASP A 149 31.92 -6.53 18.96
CA ASP A 149 31.73 -7.85 19.58
C ASP A 149 30.30 -7.99 20.13
N HIS A 150 29.34 -7.45 19.37
CA HIS A 150 27.91 -7.56 19.66
C HIS A 150 27.53 -7.06 21.07
N GLY A 151 28.17 -5.99 21.54
CA GLY A 151 27.83 -5.29 22.78
C GLY A 151 28.53 -5.84 24.03
N LEU A 152 29.45 -6.79 23.90
CA LEU A 152 30.23 -7.31 25.04
C LEU A 152 31.22 -6.26 25.55
N THR A 153 31.91 -5.56 24.66
CA THR A 153 32.81 -4.45 24.99
C THR A 153 32.51 -3.20 24.17
N TRP A 154 32.73 -2.03 24.78
CA TRP A 154 32.43 -0.72 24.19
C TRP A 154 33.63 0.21 24.26
N ILE A 155 33.87 0.92 23.14
CA ILE A 155 34.83 2.00 23.03
C ILE A 155 34.04 3.30 22.90
N TRP A 156 34.25 4.22 23.85
CA TRP A 156 33.60 5.52 23.88
C TRP A 156 34.43 6.54 23.08
N CYS A 157 33.77 7.35 22.25
CA CYS A 157 34.42 8.46 21.57
C CYS A 157 34.89 9.50 22.59
N ASP A 158 36.00 10.17 22.34
CA ASP A 158 36.61 11.18 23.22
C ASP A 158 35.92 12.56 23.15
N TRP A 159 34.87 12.68 22.33
CA TRP A 159 34.07 13.89 22.16
C TRP A 159 32.60 13.67 22.52
N THR A 160 31.89 14.77 22.74
CA THR A 160 30.45 14.80 22.98
C THR A 160 29.79 15.86 22.10
N PHE A 161 28.53 15.69 21.74
CA PHE A 161 27.71 16.84 21.38
C PHE A 161 27.52 17.71 22.62
N GLN A 162 27.49 19.03 22.41
CA GLN A 162 27.36 20.04 23.48
C GLN A 162 26.30 21.11 23.16
N THR A 163 25.72 21.10 21.96
CA THR A 163 24.74 22.07 21.49
C THR A 163 23.70 21.37 20.64
N GLY A 164 22.42 21.52 20.97
CA GLY A 164 21.37 20.63 20.48
C GLY A 164 21.69 19.18 20.80
N PHE A 165 21.03 18.26 20.10
CA PHE A 165 21.37 16.83 20.14
C PHE A 165 21.43 16.22 21.55
N GLY A 166 20.64 16.71 22.50
CA GLY A 166 20.57 16.22 23.89
C GLY A 166 19.98 14.81 24.03
N CYS A 167 19.31 14.32 22.99
CA CYS A 167 18.80 12.96 22.92
C CYS A 167 18.87 12.43 21.47
N PRO A 168 20.06 12.13 20.94
CA PRO A 168 20.22 11.75 19.55
C PRO A 168 19.80 10.30 19.35
N THR A 169 19.04 10.03 18.29
CA THR A 169 18.67 8.68 17.83
C THR A 169 19.08 8.48 16.38
N PHE A 170 19.38 7.24 16.01
CA PHE A 170 19.64 6.87 14.62
C PHE A 170 18.33 6.65 13.85
N LEU A 171 18.37 6.95 12.56
CA LEU A 171 17.49 6.33 11.57
C LEU A 171 17.88 4.86 11.41
N ASN A 172 16.95 3.91 11.54
CA ASN A 172 17.19 2.49 11.25
C ASN A 172 16.79 2.13 9.81
N PHE A 173 17.61 1.31 9.13
CA PHE A 173 17.41 0.90 7.73
C PHE A 173 17.53 -0.64 7.56
N GLY A 174 16.73 -1.40 8.30
CA GLY A 174 16.75 -2.86 8.16
C GLY A 174 17.97 -3.53 8.78
N LYS A 175 18.23 -4.77 8.34
CA LYS A 175 19.28 -5.64 8.88
C LYS A 175 20.66 -5.05 8.61
N ASN A 176 21.47 -4.87 9.65
CA ASN A 176 22.86 -4.39 9.50
C ASN A 176 22.99 -3.10 8.66
N TYR A 177 21.95 -2.25 8.68
CA TYR A 177 21.87 -1.05 7.85
C TYR A 177 21.83 -1.28 6.33
N ASP A 178 21.55 -2.50 5.87
CA ASP A 178 21.61 -2.90 4.46
C ASP A 178 20.60 -2.17 3.56
N GLY A 179 19.50 -1.69 4.15
CA GLY A 179 18.50 -0.87 3.44
C GLY A 179 18.87 0.60 3.29
N ALA A 180 20.07 1.01 3.71
CA ALA A 180 20.48 2.41 3.67
C ALA A 180 20.47 2.95 2.23
N ARG A 181 19.85 4.11 2.06
CA ARG A 181 19.67 4.74 0.74
C ARG A 181 20.97 5.24 0.09
N ASP A 182 21.99 5.47 0.90
CA ASP A 182 23.27 6.10 0.55
C ASP A 182 24.34 5.71 1.60
N ASP A 183 25.53 6.31 1.50
CA ASP A 183 26.68 6.01 2.37
C ASP A 183 26.71 6.80 3.69
N TYR A 184 25.58 7.38 4.09
CA TYR A 184 25.46 8.14 5.33
C TYR A 184 24.63 7.44 6.39
N VAL A 185 24.97 7.72 7.65
CA VAL A 185 24.13 7.42 8.80
C VAL A 185 23.44 8.69 9.25
N TYR A 186 22.11 8.63 9.33
CA TYR A 186 21.26 9.76 9.71
C TYR A 186 20.87 9.72 11.19
N ILE A 187 20.89 10.90 11.81
CA ILE A 187 20.68 11.09 13.25
C ILE A 187 19.66 12.20 13.47
N TYR A 188 18.68 11.97 14.34
CA TYR A 188 17.66 12.94 14.72
C TYR A 188 17.75 13.26 16.21
N SER A 189 17.35 14.48 16.59
CA SER A 189 17.23 14.85 18.00
C SER A 189 16.27 16.03 18.19
N PRO A 190 15.61 16.17 19.35
CA PRO A 190 15.02 17.47 19.71
C PRO A 190 16.10 18.54 19.72
N ASP A 191 15.74 19.76 19.34
CA ASP A 191 16.65 20.90 19.39
C ASP A 191 16.79 21.45 20.82
N ALA A 192 17.27 20.59 21.71
CA ALA A 192 17.51 20.86 23.11
C ALA A 192 18.83 20.20 23.53
N ASP A 193 19.48 20.75 24.56
CA ASP A 193 20.74 20.22 25.10
C ASP A 193 20.52 19.05 26.07
N SER A 194 19.26 18.71 26.35
CA SER A 194 18.86 17.67 27.30
C SER A 194 17.73 16.80 26.78
N ALA A 195 17.66 15.55 27.25
CA ALA A 195 16.58 14.61 26.93
C ALA A 195 15.32 14.78 27.77
N TYR A 196 15.26 15.82 28.60
CA TYR A 196 14.15 16.09 29.53
C TYR A 196 13.42 17.39 29.24
N ASP A 197 13.96 18.20 28.34
CA ASP A 197 13.32 19.42 27.88
C ASP A 197 12.68 19.09 26.53
N SER A 198 11.40 19.44 26.37
CA SER A 198 10.79 19.42 25.05
C SER A 198 11.23 20.66 24.26
N ALA A 199 11.24 20.52 22.94
CA ALA A 199 11.58 21.56 21.99
C ALA A 199 10.39 21.85 21.07
N ASP A 200 10.50 22.94 20.30
CA ASP A 200 9.55 23.26 19.23
C ASP A 200 9.89 22.58 17.90
N ARG A 201 11.13 22.10 17.76
CA ARG A 201 11.66 21.48 16.55
C ARG A 201 12.60 20.32 16.83
N MET A 202 12.70 19.42 15.85
CA MET A 202 13.73 18.41 15.72
C MET A 202 14.78 18.88 14.71
N VAL A 203 16.02 18.46 14.95
CA VAL A 203 17.19 18.71 14.11
C VAL A 203 17.75 17.39 13.61
N MET A 204 18.50 17.45 12.51
CA MET A 204 19.07 16.27 11.85
C MET A 204 20.55 16.47 11.55
N ALA A 205 21.32 15.40 11.71
CA ALA A 205 22.71 15.31 11.30
C ALA A 205 22.91 14.05 10.45
N ARG A 206 24.02 14.02 9.71
CA ARG A 206 24.53 12.81 9.07
C ARG A 206 26.04 12.72 9.18
N ALA A 207 26.58 11.51 9.10
CA ALA A 207 28.02 11.27 8.95
C ALA A 207 28.25 10.05 8.04
N PRO A 208 29.35 9.99 7.28
CA PRO A 208 29.70 8.81 6.50
C PRO A 208 29.77 7.57 7.41
N LYS A 209 29.27 6.42 6.91
CA LYS A 209 29.19 5.15 7.66
C LYS A 209 30.51 4.74 8.32
N ASP A 210 31.63 4.98 7.63
CA ASP A 210 32.99 4.63 8.06
C ASP A 210 33.64 5.67 8.98
N ARG A 211 33.00 6.82 9.21
CA ARG A 211 33.56 7.96 9.96
C ARG A 211 32.69 8.42 11.14
N LEU A 212 31.77 7.58 11.63
CA LEU A 212 30.91 7.92 12.78
C LEU A 212 31.67 8.35 14.05
N CYS A 213 32.88 7.83 14.30
CA CYS A 213 33.67 8.24 15.45
C CYS A 213 34.46 9.56 15.25
N VAL A 214 34.43 10.15 14.05
CA VAL A 214 35.18 11.37 13.71
C VAL A 214 34.24 12.58 13.79
N ARG A 215 34.41 13.44 14.80
CA ARG A 215 33.50 14.57 15.06
C ARG A 215 33.37 15.51 13.86
N GLU A 216 34.46 15.77 13.16
CA GLU A 216 34.53 16.71 12.02
C GLU A 216 33.87 16.15 10.75
N ALA A 217 33.49 14.86 10.72
CA ALA A 217 32.81 14.24 9.58
C ALA A 217 31.29 14.46 9.59
N TYR A 218 30.75 15.09 10.65
CA TYR A 218 29.32 15.31 10.81
C TYR A 218 28.86 16.57 10.08
N GLU A 219 27.81 16.42 9.30
CA GLU A 219 27.08 17.49 8.65
C GLU A 219 25.68 17.62 9.27
N PHE A 220 25.14 18.83 9.27
CA PHE A 220 23.85 19.16 9.88
C PHE A 220 22.89 19.65 8.81
N PHE A 221 21.66 19.19 8.87
CA PHE A 221 20.61 19.62 7.96
C PHE A 221 20.29 21.09 8.22
N GLN A 222 20.35 21.93 7.19
CA GLN A 222 20.00 23.34 7.25
C GLN A 222 18.55 23.55 6.81
N GLU A 223 18.26 23.28 5.54
CA GLU A 223 16.94 23.40 4.94
C GLU A 223 16.90 22.64 3.61
N PRO A 224 15.74 22.35 3.03
CA PRO A 224 15.69 21.97 1.62
C PRO A 224 15.89 23.19 0.72
N ASP A 225 16.54 23.01 -0.43
CA ASP A 225 16.57 24.03 -1.48
C ASP A 225 15.23 24.13 -2.23
N ALA A 226 15.18 24.97 -3.28
CA ALA A 226 13.96 25.21 -4.05
C ALA A 226 13.40 23.94 -4.74
N ASP A 227 14.25 22.95 -5.00
CA ASP A 227 13.90 21.69 -5.65
C ASP A 227 13.61 20.57 -4.63
N GLY A 228 13.70 20.87 -3.32
CA GLY A 228 13.49 19.90 -2.24
C GLY A 228 14.74 19.08 -1.89
N THR A 229 15.91 19.42 -2.45
CA THR A 229 17.19 18.76 -2.15
C THR A 229 17.73 19.27 -0.80
N PRO A 230 18.22 18.40 0.09
CA PRO A 230 18.67 18.82 1.41
C PRO A 230 19.99 19.60 1.34
N VAL A 231 20.01 20.79 1.94
CA VAL A 231 21.22 21.58 2.16
C VAL A 231 21.84 21.19 3.50
N TRP A 232 23.14 20.90 3.46
CA TRP A 232 23.92 20.48 4.62
C TRP A 232 25.01 21.50 4.96
N THR A 233 25.30 21.66 6.24
CA THR A 233 26.34 22.55 6.77
C THR A 233 27.23 21.81 7.78
N ASP A 234 28.50 22.16 7.87
CA ASP A 234 29.43 21.63 8.89
C ASP A 234 29.32 22.40 10.23
N ASP A 235 28.70 23.58 10.23
CA ASP A 235 28.48 24.40 11.42
C ASP A 235 27.15 24.04 12.09
N ILE A 236 27.24 23.33 13.21
CA ILE A 236 26.08 22.93 14.03
C ILE A 236 25.15 24.10 14.40
N ARG A 237 25.66 25.33 14.47
CA ARG A 237 24.84 26.52 14.80
C ARG A 237 23.92 26.95 13.66
N GLN A 238 24.20 26.50 12.44
CA GLN A 238 23.40 26.75 11.24
C GLN A 238 22.39 25.64 10.95
N ARG A 239 22.31 24.60 11.80
CA ARG A 239 21.28 23.55 11.67
C ARG A 239 19.88 24.19 11.67
N GLY A 240 19.04 23.74 10.76
CA GLY A 240 17.64 24.13 10.72
C GLY A 240 16.73 22.99 11.12
N THR A 241 15.49 23.07 10.67
CA THR A 241 14.38 22.27 11.21
C THR A 241 14.03 21.14 10.27
N VAL A 242 14.16 19.89 10.72
CA VAL A 242 13.68 18.73 9.96
C VAL A 242 12.22 18.40 10.29
N PHE A 243 11.78 18.72 11.51
CA PHE A 243 10.40 18.53 11.95
C PHE A 243 10.03 19.59 12.98
N SER A 244 8.90 20.29 12.84
CA SER A 244 8.35 21.23 13.83
C SER A 244 7.09 20.68 14.50
N SER A 245 7.00 20.85 15.81
CA SER A 245 5.77 20.71 16.58
C SER A 245 5.95 21.43 17.92
N ALA A 246 5.34 22.60 18.05
CA ALA A 246 5.56 23.50 19.19
C ALA A 246 5.37 22.77 20.54
N GLY A 247 6.40 22.80 21.39
CA GLY A 247 6.47 22.16 22.70
C GLY A 247 6.43 20.62 22.71
N ASN A 248 6.35 19.96 21.56
CA ASN A 248 6.07 18.53 21.42
C ASN A 248 7.23 17.74 20.79
N CYS A 249 8.33 18.40 20.43
CA CYS A 249 9.54 17.73 19.95
C CYS A 249 10.34 17.20 21.14
N TYR A 250 10.29 15.89 21.31
CA TYR A 250 10.82 15.15 22.45
C TYR A 250 11.43 13.81 21.98
N ARG A 251 11.54 12.82 22.87
CA ARG A 251 12.11 11.50 22.57
C ARG A 251 11.35 10.81 21.42
N SER A 252 12.11 10.27 20.47
CA SER A 252 11.57 9.73 19.24
C SER A 252 12.38 8.54 18.72
N GLY A 253 11.83 7.85 17.73
CA GLY A 253 12.52 6.82 16.95
C GLY A 253 12.09 6.89 15.50
N VAL A 254 13.03 6.66 14.57
CA VAL A 254 12.76 6.68 13.13
C VAL A 254 13.28 5.39 12.49
N THR A 255 12.44 4.74 11.69
CA THR A 255 12.79 3.51 10.97
C THR A 255 12.26 3.58 9.55
N TYR A 256 13.05 3.14 8.59
CA TYR A 256 12.60 2.94 7.20
C TYR A 256 11.76 1.68 7.06
N ASN A 257 10.55 1.82 6.52
CA ASN A 257 9.67 0.74 6.14
C ASN A 257 9.86 0.46 4.63
N ALA A 258 10.57 -0.62 4.33
CA ALA A 258 10.94 -0.97 2.95
C ALA A 258 9.73 -1.33 2.07
N GLY A 259 8.72 -2.02 2.63
CA GLY A 259 7.53 -2.43 1.89
C GLY A 259 6.67 -1.25 1.44
N LEU A 260 6.53 -0.24 2.31
CA LEU A 260 5.81 1.00 1.97
C LEU A 260 6.70 2.05 1.27
N LYS A 261 8.02 1.87 1.31
CA LYS A 261 9.01 2.89 0.90
C LYS A 261 8.82 4.22 1.62
N ARG A 262 8.58 4.14 2.94
CA ARG A 262 8.34 5.31 3.80
C ARG A 262 9.23 5.30 5.02
N TYR A 263 9.70 6.46 5.42
CA TYR A 263 10.33 6.68 6.72
C TYR A 263 9.24 6.85 7.77
N LEU A 264 9.20 6.01 8.81
CA LEU A 264 8.22 6.10 9.89
C LEU A 264 8.87 6.74 11.12
N TRP A 265 8.32 7.86 11.58
CA TRP A 265 8.77 8.59 12.76
C TRP A 265 7.76 8.47 13.89
N CYS A 266 8.15 7.84 14.99
CA CYS A 266 7.36 7.77 16.23
C CYS A 266 7.80 8.85 17.22
N GLN A 267 6.87 9.69 17.67
CA GLN A 267 7.14 10.87 18.48
C GLN A 267 6.25 10.89 19.73
N ILE A 268 6.83 10.73 20.92
CA ILE A 268 6.09 10.84 22.18
C ILE A 268 5.63 12.28 22.39
N ILE A 269 4.37 12.47 22.79
CA ILE A 269 3.86 13.77 23.24
C ILE A 269 4.20 13.91 24.74
N PRO A 270 4.99 14.93 25.14
CA PRO A 270 5.31 15.17 26.55
C PRO A 270 4.06 15.32 27.42
N GLY A 271 4.05 14.72 28.61
CA GLY A 271 2.95 14.79 29.56
C GLY A 271 3.41 14.49 31.00
N GLU A 272 2.48 14.49 31.95
CA GLU A 272 2.81 14.31 33.38
C GLU A 272 3.47 12.95 33.68
N ASP A 273 2.92 11.85 33.16
CA ASP A 273 3.50 10.52 33.30
C ASP A 273 3.18 9.62 32.10
N THR A 274 4.05 9.69 31.08
CA THR A 274 3.91 8.97 29.81
C THR A 274 3.91 7.44 29.95
N ARG A 275 4.35 6.91 31.10
CA ARG A 275 4.41 5.47 31.35
C ARG A 275 3.03 4.82 31.44
N PHE A 276 2.06 5.56 31.97
CA PHE A 276 0.72 5.03 32.29
C PHE A 276 -0.41 5.70 31.50
N ALA A 277 -0.21 6.92 31.00
CA ALA A 277 -1.18 7.67 30.22
C ALA A 277 -0.49 8.63 29.22
N GLY A 278 -1.26 9.26 28.33
CA GLY A 278 -0.75 10.21 27.36
C GLY A 278 -0.74 9.65 25.94
N GLY A 279 -0.03 10.32 25.04
CA GLY A 279 -0.20 10.13 23.60
C GLY A 279 1.11 10.21 22.82
N PHE A 280 1.02 9.92 21.53
CA PHE A 280 2.15 9.98 20.61
C PHE A 280 1.65 10.19 19.17
N GLY A 281 2.58 10.58 18.30
CA GLY A 281 2.35 10.68 16.86
C GLY A 281 3.20 9.67 16.09
N ILE A 282 2.67 9.21 14.95
CA ILE A 282 3.38 8.52 13.88
C ILE A 282 3.28 9.41 12.64
N TYR A 283 4.43 9.71 12.07
CA TYR A 283 4.56 10.49 10.84
C TYR A 283 5.29 9.69 9.79
N ASP A 284 5.06 10.01 8.52
CA ASP A 284 5.76 9.39 7.42
C ASP A 284 6.30 10.39 6.40
N ALA A 285 7.35 9.99 5.67
CA ALA A 285 7.92 10.76 4.57
C ALA A 285 8.51 9.85 3.48
N ALA A 286 8.64 10.38 2.27
CA ALA A 286 9.33 9.71 1.16
C ALA A 286 10.85 9.82 1.28
N GLU A 287 11.32 10.87 1.98
CA GLU A 287 12.72 11.20 2.18
C GLU A 287 12.98 11.38 3.68
N PRO A 288 14.19 11.11 4.19
CA PRO A 288 14.50 11.16 5.61
C PRO A 288 14.53 12.60 6.16
N TRP A 289 14.49 13.62 5.31
CA TRP A 289 14.34 15.03 5.68
C TRP A 289 12.92 15.59 5.46
N GLY A 290 11.95 14.75 5.09
CA GLY A 290 10.58 15.16 4.79
C GLY A 290 10.33 15.45 3.29
N PRO A 291 9.20 16.07 2.93
CA PRO A 291 8.17 16.60 3.82
C PRO A 291 7.47 15.49 4.61
N TRP A 292 7.25 15.74 5.90
CA TRP A 292 6.55 14.83 6.80
C TRP A 292 5.04 14.97 6.66
N THR A 293 4.34 13.85 6.82
CA THR A 293 2.88 13.77 6.87
C THR A 293 2.42 12.99 8.09
N THR A 294 1.20 13.28 8.58
CA THR A 294 0.63 12.63 9.77
C THR A 294 -0.04 11.31 9.39
N VAL A 295 0.42 10.20 9.97
CA VAL A 295 -0.20 8.87 9.84
C VAL A 295 -1.18 8.60 10.99
N PHE A 296 -0.76 8.93 12.20
CA PHE A 296 -1.55 8.72 13.41
C PHE A 296 -1.13 9.75 14.45
N ARG A 297 -2.08 10.33 15.17
CA ARG A 297 -1.78 11.16 16.33
C ARG A 297 -2.93 11.07 17.31
N THR A 298 -2.60 10.83 18.58
CA THR A 298 -3.56 10.92 19.67
C THR A 298 -2.89 11.57 20.89
N GLU A 299 -3.63 12.40 21.61
CA GLU A 299 -3.17 12.98 22.89
C GLU A 299 -3.36 12.01 24.05
N LEU A 300 -4.30 11.08 23.91
CA LEU A 300 -4.57 10.02 24.87
C LEU A 300 -4.70 8.70 24.11
N TRP A 301 -3.71 7.85 24.24
CA TRP A 301 -3.76 6.48 23.75
C TRP A 301 -4.42 5.58 24.79
N ASP A 302 -4.92 4.42 24.35
CA ASP A 302 -5.64 3.45 25.19
C ASP A 302 -4.72 2.75 26.23
N VAL A 303 -3.41 2.93 26.13
CA VAL A 303 -2.39 2.62 27.13
C VAL A 303 -1.32 3.72 27.16
N GLY A 304 -0.51 3.77 28.22
CA GLY A 304 0.65 4.68 28.25
C GLY A 304 1.67 4.35 27.14
N PRO A 305 2.11 5.31 26.32
CA PRO A 305 3.09 5.07 25.26
C PRO A 305 4.53 4.91 25.79
N GLY A 306 4.80 5.34 27.02
CA GLY A 306 6.11 5.35 27.65
C GLY A 306 7.03 6.45 27.11
N GLU A 307 8.29 6.39 27.52
CA GLU A 307 9.33 7.35 27.14
C GLU A 307 9.96 7.11 25.74
N THR A 308 9.81 5.91 25.18
CA THR A 308 10.38 5.52 23.88
C THR A 308 9.41 4.65 23.12
N CYS A 309 9.31 4.85 21.80
CA CYS A 309 8.62 3.94 20.92
C CYS A 309 9.21 3.96 19.49
N SER A 310 9.21 2.82 18.82
CA SER A 310 9.65 2.67 17.43
C SER A 310 9.12 1.39 16.80
N PHE A 311 9.10 1.33 15.47
CA PHE A 311 8.83 0.10 14.73
C PHE A 311 10.18 -0.52 14.32
N PRO A 312 10.65 -1.62 14.91
CA PRO A 312 11.86 -2.30 14.46
C PRO A 312 11.65 -2.96 13.09
N ALA A 313 12.57 -2.71 12.16
CA ALA A 313 12.47 -3.20 10.78
C ALA A 313 12.35 -4.74 10.67
N LYS A 314 12.98 -5.49 11.58
CA LYS A 314 12.89 -6.97 11.62
C LYS A 314 11.45 -7.47 11.77
N TRP A 315 10.57 -6.69 12.39
CA TRP A 315 9.19 -7.07 12.68
C TRP A 315 8.17 -6.31 11.83
N MET A 316 8.62 -5.82 10.67
CA MET A 316 7.76 -5.37 9.58
C MET A 316 7.54 -6.53 8.60
N SER A 317 6.32 -6.65 8.11
CA SER A 317 5.98 -7.52 6.97
C SER A 317 6.64 -7.03 5.68
N GLU A 318 6.76 -7.92 4.70
CA GLU A 318 7.37 -7.61 3.40
C GLU A 318 6.65 -6.49 2.65
N ASP A 319 5.31 -6.47 2.69
CA ASP A 319 4.49 -5.38 2.14
C ASP A 319 4.50 -4.11 3.00
N GLY A 320 5.12 -4.17 4.18
CA GLY A 320 5.22 -3.05 5.12
C GLY A 320 3.92 -2.68 5.83
N LYS A 321 2.79 -3.35 5.57
CA LYS A 321 1.48 -2.99 6.13
C LYS A 321 1.35 -3.47 7.57
N THR A 322 1.76 -4.70 7.85
CA THR A 322 1.80 -5.23 9.22
C THR A 322 3.13 -4.90 9.88
N CYS A 323 3.09 -4.19 11.00
CA CYS A 323 4.25 -3.82 11.81
C CYS A 323 4.01 -4.15 13.29
N ASN A 324 5.06 -4.10 14.11
CA ASN A 324 4.94 -4.26 15.57
C ASN A 324 5.63 -3.09 16.25
N LEU A 325 4.86 -2.28 16.98
CA LEU A 325 5.41 -1.18 17.76
C LEU A 325 6.10 -1.75 19.00
N VAL A 326 7.37 -1.40 19.20
CA VAL A 326 8.05 -1.58 20.48
C VAL A 326 7.99 -0.27 21.24
N PHE A 327 7.52 -0.31 22.48
CA PHE A 327 7.32 0.88 23.32
C PHE A 327 7.55 0.57 24.81
N SER A 328 7.83 1.60 25.60
CA SER A 328 8.20 1.47 27.01
C SER A 328 7.06 1.66 28.02
N GLY A 329 5.80 1.63 27.57
CA GLY A 329 4.63 1.76 28.45
C GLY A 329 4.64 0.73 29.58
N ASP A 330 4.10 1.10 30.74
CA ASP A 330 4.17 0.32 32.00
C ASP A 330 5.59 -0.03 32.46
N ASP A 331 6.61 0.76 32.07
CA ASP A 331 8.04 0.49 32.32
C ASP A 331 8.45 -0.91 31.85
N CYS A 332 8.01 -1.34 30.68
CA CYS A 332 8.30 -2.66 30.13
C CYS A 332 8.84 -2.59 28.70
N PHE A 333 9.58 -3.61 28.27
CA PHE A 333 9.72 -3.89 26.84
C PHE A 333 8.37 -4.41 26.34
N SER A 334 7.62 -3.56 25.65
CA SER A 334 6.23 -3.85 25.26
C SER A 334 6.09 -3.90 23.75
N VAL A 335 5.34 -4.88 23.25
CA VAL A 335 5.14 -5.09 21.82
C VAL A 335 3.65 -5.11 21.51
N ARG A 336 3.23 -4.30 20.54
CA ARG A 336 1.85 -4.26 20.04
C ARG A 336 1.82 -4.26 18.52
N LYS A 337 1.03 -5.15 17.93
CA LYS A 337 0.82 -5.19 16.48
C LYS A 337 0.06 -3.94 16.01
N ALA A 338 0.50 -3.39 14.89
CA ALA A 338 -0.13 -2.32 14.15
C ALA A 338 -0.29 -2.74 12.68
N THR A 339 -1.43 -2.42 12.07
CA THR A 339 -1.65 -2.59 10.63
C THR A 339 -1.88 -1.21 10.01
N PHE A 340 -1.02 -0.83 9.07
CA PHE A 340 -1.22 0.36 8.25
C PHE A 340 -2.23 0.05 7.14
N VAL A 341 -3.32 0.81 7.09
CA VAL A 341 -4.29 0.76 6.00
C VAL A 341 -3.94 1.85 5.01
N LEU A 342 -3.73 1.51 3.75
CA LEU A 342 -3.33 2.48 2.74
C LEU A 342 -4.54 3.23 2.19
N ARG A 343 -4.36 4.45 1.67
CA ARG A 343 -5.46 5.20 1.03
C ARG A 343 -6.03 4.46 -0.19
N ASP A 344 -5.17 3.75 -0.92
CA ASP A 344 -5.57 2.88 -2.02
C ASP A 344 -6.31 1.61 -1.59
N ASP A 345 -6.28 1.29 -0.28
CA ASP A 345 -7.06 0.21 0.33
C ASP A 345 -8.44 0.71 0.83
N GLN A 346 -8.69 2.03 0.86
CA GLN A 346 -10.00 2.57 1.23
C GLN A 346 -11.01 2.27 0.10
N PRO A 347 -12.24 1.85 0.43
CA PRO A 347 -13.29 1.67 -0.56
C PRO A 347 -13.68 3.05 -1.11
N SER A 348 -13.15 3.43 -2.27
CA SER A 348 -13.85 4.37 -3.14
C SER A 348 -15.20 3.75 -3.50
N PRO A 349 -16.24 4.55 -3.83
CA PRO A 349 -17.41 4.00 -4.50
C PRO A 349 -16.92 3.15 -5.67
N SER A 350 -17.30 1.88 -5.70
CA SER A 350 -16.89 0.98 -6.79
C SER A 350 -17.36 1.59 -8.10
N THR A 351 -16.46 1.62 -9.10
CA THR A 351 -16.77 2.13 -10.43
C THR A 351 -18.07 1.50 -10.95
N ARG A 352 -18.96 2.30 -11.52
CA ARG A 352 -20.19 1.82 -12.17
C ARG A 352 -20.07 1.97 -13.67
N VAL A 353 -20.10 0.85 -14.40
CA VAL A 353 -20.16 0.85 -15.86
C VAL A 353 -21.60 0.95 -16.34
N SER A 354 -21.84 1.74 -17.38
CA SER A 354 -23.11 1.80 -18.10
C SER A 354 -22.88 2.10 -19.58
N ILE A 355 -23.92 1.87 -20.39
CA ILE A 355 -23.94 2.17 -21.83
C ILE A 355 -25.09 3.14 -22.10
N GLU A 356 -24.84 4.18 -22.88
CA GLU A 356 -25.89 5.00 -23.47
C GLU A 356 -25.68 5.07 -24.99
N GLY A 357 -26.65 4.54 -25.76
CA GLY A 357 -26.50 4.37 -27.20
C GLY A 357 -25.33 3.43 -27.54
N ASP A 358 -24.36 3.93 -28.30
CA ASP A 358 -23.15 3.21 -28.69
C ASP A 358 -21.91 3.59 -27.86
N LYS A 359 -22.08 4.30 -26.74
CA LYS A 359 -20.99 4.84 -25.90
C LYS A 359 -20.95 4.26 -24.49
N TRP A 360 -19.75 4.19 -23.94
CA TRP A 360 -19.46 3.75 -22.58
C TRP A 360 -19.40 4.91 -21.59
N TYR A 361 -19.91 4.67 -20.38
CA TYR A 361 -19.88 5.60 -19.26
C TYR A 361 -19.36 4.91 -18.00
N LEU A 362 -18.59 5.65 -17.21
CA LEU A 362 -18.13 5.25 -15.88
C LEU A 362 -18.59 6.29 -14.87
N ASN A 363 -19.32 5.84 -13.84
CA ASN A 363 -19.88 6.71 -12.80
C ASN A 363 -20.78 7.84 -13.35
N GLY A 364 -21.42 7.62 -14.51
CA GLY A 364 -22.25 8.62 -15.18
C GLY A 364 -21.48 9.59 -16.07
N GLU A 365 -20.16 9.47 -16.20
CA GLU A 365 -19.35 10.28 -17.11
C GLU A 365 -18.90 9.45 -18.32
N ILE A 366 -18.90 10.07 -19.51
CA ILE A 366 -18.44 9.41 -20.73
C ILE A 366 -16.97 9.03 -20.62
N THR A 367 -16.57 7.86 -21.14
CA THR A 367 -15.16 7.45 -21.10
C THR A 367 -14.29 8.33 -22.00
N ASN A 368 -13.05 8.58 -21.59
CA ASN A 368 -12.04 9.36 -22.33
C ASN A 368 -12.56 10.71 -22.91
N PRO A 369 -13.19 11.56 -22.09
CA PRO A 369 -13.85 12.78 -22.56
C PRO A 369 -12.85 13.71 -23.26
N GLY A 370 -13.24 14.24 -24.43
CA GLY A 370 -12.41 15.16 -25.22
C GLY A 370 -11.29 14.50 -26.04
N SER A 371 -11.10 13.19 -25.95
CA SER A 371 -10.07 12.46 -26.71
C SER A 371 -10.60 11.87 -28.03
N ALA A 372 -9.71 11.31 -28.85
CA ALA A 372 -10.11 10.53 -30.03
C ALA A 372 -10.94 9.28 -29.65
N ALA A 373 -10.70 8.71 -28.48
CA ALA A 373 -11.38 7.54 -27.95
C ALA A 373 -12.59 7.87 -27.06
N GLU A 374 -13.19 9.05 -27.21
CA GLU A 374 -14.37 9.45 -26.42
C GLU A 374 -15.54 8.46 -26.55
N GLY A 375 -16.00 7.99 -25.39
CA GLY A 375 -17.04 6.99 -25.22
C GLY A 375 -16.64 5.57 -25.63
N LEU A 376 -15.35 5.30 -25.87
CA LEU A 376 -14.80 3.97 -26.12
C LEU A 376 -14.15 3.39 -24.85
N LEU A 377 -14.09 2.06 -24.76
CA LEU A 377 -13.58 1.32 -23.62
C LEU A 377 -12.27 0.61 -23.99
N MET A 378 -11.17 1.36 -24.01
CA MET A 378 -9.85 0.84 -24.39
C MET A 378 -9.41 -0.27 -23.44
N ASN A 379 -9.10 -1.44 -24.00
CA ASN A 379 -8.98 -2.69 -23.27
C ASN A 379 -7.58 -3.29 -23.39
N VAL A 380 -7.19 -4.09 -22.40
CA VAL A 380 -6.05 -5.01 -22.51
C VAL A 380 -6.49 -6.38 -22.04
N ARG A 381 -6.24 -7.39 -22.87
CA ARG A 381 -6.62 -8.75 -22.59
C ARG A 381 -5.60 -9.41 -21.67
N MET A 382 -6.01 -9.66 -20.43
CA MET A 382 -5.17 -10.15 -19.33
C MET A 382 -5.72 -11.45 -18.74
N VAL A 383 -6.26 -12.37 -19.56
CA VAL A 383 -7.01 -13.52 -19.03
C VAL A 383 -6.20 -14.46 -18.15
N ASN A 384 -4.88 -14.51 -18.33
CA ASN A 384 -3.98 -15.31 -17.52
C ASN A 384 -3.38 -14.53 -16.32
N SER A 385 -3.85 -13.31 -16.03
CA SER A 385 -3.50 -12.59 -14.80
C SER A 385 -3.97 -13.32 -13.53
N VAL A 386 -5.11 -14.02 -13.59
CA VAL A 386 -5.67 -14.82 -12.48
C VAL A 386 -5.40 -16.33 -12.62
N PHE A 387 -4.49 -16.68 -13.55
CA PHE A 387 -4.20 -18.06 -13.95
C PHE A 387 -3.88 -18.95 -12.75
N GLU A 388 -4.37 -20.18 -12.82
CA GLU A 388 -3.97 -21.30 -11.98
C GLU A 388 -3.82 -22.50 -12.88
N ASP A 389 -2.83 -23.34 -12.62
CA ASP A 389 -2.76 -24.65 -13.25
C ASP A 389 -2.68 -25.71 -12.17
N ARG A 390 -3.79 -26.41 -11.93
CA ARG A 390 -3.84 -27.49 -10.94
C ARG A 390 -2.98 -28.69 -11.31
N ASN A 391 -2.55 -28.80 -12.56
CA ASN A 391 -1.60 -29.81 -13.00
C ASN A 391 -0.13 -29.36 -12.82
N ARG A 392 0.09 -28.13 -12.35
CA ARG A 392 1.41 -27.53 -12.13
C ARG A 392 1.52 -26.93 -10.71
N PRO A 393 1.76 -27.76 -9.68
CA PRO A 393 1.73 -27.32 -8.28
C PRO A 393 2.91 -26.41 -7.88
N ASP A 394 3.95 -26.30 -8.71
CA ASP A 394 5.06 -25.36 -8.55
C ASP A 394 4.70 -23.92 -8.93
N PHE A 395 3.58 -23.71 -9.64
CA PHE A 395 3.13 -22.38 -10.01
C PHE A 395 2.35 -21.71 -8.87
N ASP A 396 2.75 -20.50 -8.50
CA ASP A 396 2.06 -19.68 -7.50
C ASP A 396 1.05 -18.71 -8.17
N PRO A 397 -0.27 -18.99 -8.09
CA PRO A 397 -1.28 -18.17 -8.73
C PRO A 397 -1.50 -16.82 -8.02
N ASP A 398 -1.25 -16.74 -6.71
CA ASP A 398 -1.40 -15.51 -5.94
C ASP A 398 -0.25 -14.55 -6.26
N ALA A 399 0.98 -15.05 -6.36
CA ALA A 399 2.12 -14.28 -6.82
C ALA A 399 1.95 -13.78 -8.27
N ASN A 400 1.37 -14.60 -9.16
CA ASN A 400 1.05 -14.18 -10.53
C ASN A 400 0.05 -13.02 -10.57
N THR A 401 -1.04 -13.15 -9.83
CA THR A 401 -2.06 -12.10 -9.73
C THR A 401 -1.47 -10.82 -9.14
N SER A 402 -0.59 -10.95 -8.14
CA SER A 402 0.09 -9.82 -7.50
C SER A 402 1.02 -9.08 -8.47
N ARG A 403 1.74 -9.79 -9.36
CA ARG A 403 2.57 -9.14 -10.40
C ARG A 403 1.73 -8.23 -11.30
N PHE A 404 0.58 -8.71 -11.77
CA PHE A 404 -0.35 -7.90 -12.56
C PHE A 404 -0.88 -6.70 -11.77
N LEU A 405 -1.36 -6.91 -10.54
CA LEU A 405 -1.88 -5.84 -9.68
C LEU A 405 -0.86 -4.74 -9.40
N ASN A 406 0.42 -5.09 -9.26
CA ASN A 406 1.51 -4.15 -9.03
C ASN A 406 1.76 -3.22 -10.24
N ARG A 407 1.40 -3.65 -11.47
CA ARG A 407 1.50 -2.83 -12.69
C ARG A 407 0.20 -2.18 -13.12
N LEU A 408 -0.91 -2.50 -12.46
CA LEU A 408 -2.23 -1.95 -12.77
C LEU A 408 -2.23 -0.40 -12.92
N PRO A 409 -1.60 0.39 -12.03
CA PRO A 409 -1.55 1.85 -12.19
C PRO A 409 -0.85 2.31 -13.47
N ASP A 410 0.17 1.57 -13.92
CA ASP A 410 0.96 1.95 -15.09
C ASP A 410 0.18 1.73 -16.40
N TYR A 411 -0.48 0.58 -16.55
CA TYR A 411 -1.38 0.35 -17.69
C TYR A 411 -2.49 1.41 -17.77
N ILE A 412 -3.06 1.80 -16.61
CA ILE A 412 -4.11 2.83 -16.53
C ILE A 412 -3.57 4.20 -16.94
N ALA A 413 -2.35 4.54 -16.50
CA ALA A 413 -1.67 5.77 -16.91
C ALA A 413 -1.42 5.85 -18.42
N HIS A 414 -1.41 4.69 -19.09
CA HIS A 414 -1.25 4.56 -20.55
C HIS A 414 -2.56 4.31 -21.31
N GLY A 415 -3.70 4.64 -20.69
CA GLY A 415 -4.98 4.69 -21.39
C GLY A 415 -5.82 3.41 -21.31
N ALA A 416 -5.38 2.37 -20.60
CA ALA A 416 -6.24 1.22 -20.33
C ALA A 416 -7.42 1.61 -19.41
N ARG A 417 -8.64 1.31 -19.85
CA ARG A 417 -9.90 1.54 -19.12
C ARG A 417 -10.74 0.28 -18.92
N ALA A 418 -10.34 -0.81 -19.55
CA ALA A 418 -10.80 -2.15 -19.24
C ALA A 418 -9.67 -3.16 -19.24
N PHE A 419 -9.86 -4.24 -18.47
CA PHE A 419 -9.07 -5.46 -18.61
C PHE A 419 -9.99 -6.66 -18.81
N THR A 420 -9.66 -7.51 -19.77
CA THR A 420 -10.35 -8.79 -19.96
C THR A 420 -9.71 -9.85 -19.08
N ILE A 421 -10.53 -10.52 -18.27
CA ILE A 421 -10.11 -11.65 -17.44
C ILE A 421 -11.06 -12.81 -17.71
N CYS A 422 -10.60 -14.04 -17.72
CA CYS A 422 -11.47 -15.21 -17.96
C CYS A 422 -11.38 -16.19 -16.80
N LEU A 423 -12.54 -16.68 -16.35
CA LEU A 423 -12.69 -17.68 -15.28
C LEU A 423 -12.18 -19.08 -15.66
N GLN A 424 -11.85 -19.26 -16.94
CA GLN A 424 -11.12 -20.40 -17.50
C GLN A 424 -9.79 -19.98 -18.17
N GLY A 425 -9.36 -18.73 -17.99
CA GLY A 425 -8.20 -18.10 -18.62
C GLY A 425 -8.15 -18.24 -20.14
N GLY A 426 -6.96 -18.45 -20.67
CA GLY A 426 -6.72 -18.75 -22.08
C GLY A 426 -5.50 -19.66 -22.26
N MET A 427 -5.15 -19.96 -23.52
CA MET A 427 -4.03 -20.84 -23.86
C MET A 427 -2.70 -20.34 -23.24
N PRO A 428 -2.04 -21.07 -22.32
CA PRO A 428 -0.82 -20.62 -21.65
C PRO A 428 0.46 -20.91 -22.45
N GLY A 429 0.36 -21.22 -23.74
CA GLY A 429 1.49 -21.63 -24.58
C GLY A 429 1.83 -23.13 -24.47
N TYR A 430 1.09 -23.90 -23.68
CA TYR A 430 1.19 -25.36 -23.59
C TYR A 430 -0.18 -26.02 -23.37
N GLU A 431 -0.28 -27.30 -23.75
CA GLU A 431 -1.50 -28.10 -23.59
C GLU A 431 -1.57 -28.79 -22.22
N GLY A 432 -2.78 -29.11 -21.77
CA GLY A 432 -3.00 -29.89 -20.54
C GLY A 432 -3.05 -29.06 -19.25
N ALA A 433 -3.01 -27.73 -19.34
CA ALA A 433 -3.29 -26.87 -18.19
C ALA A 433 -4.72 -27.09 -17.66
N LEU A 434 -4.88 -27.09 -16.33
CA LEU A 434 -6.18 -27.16 -15.68
C LEU A 434 -6.49 -25.88 -14.92
N ASN A 435 -6.99 -24.89 -15.67
CA ASN A 435 -7.31 -23.53 -15.23
C ASN A 435 -8.83 -23.30 -15.33
N SER A 436 -9.55 -23.56 -14.22
CA SER A 436 -11.00 -23.35 -14.21
C SER A 436 -11.49 -23.08 -12.79
N THR A 437 -12.30 -22.03 -12.64
CA THR A 437 -13.08 -21.80 -11.41
C THR A 437 -14.22 -22.81 -11.26
N PHE A 438 -14.72 -23.37 -12.36
CA PHE A 438 -15.89 -24.25 -12.35
C PHE A 438 -15.55 -25.64 -11.86
N ARG A 439 -16.48 -26.22 -11.10
CA ARG A 439 -16.56 -27.67 -10.83
C ARG A 439 -17.39 -28.34 -11.94
N PRO A 440 -17.37 -29.68 -12.04
CA PRO A 440 -18.10 -30.38 -13.08
C PRO A 440 -19.58 -30.04 -13.19
N ASP A 441 -20.25 -29.78 -12.07
CA ASP A 441 -21.67 -29.41 -11.99
C ASP A 441 -21.95 -27.92 -12.28
N GLY A 442 -20.93 -27.12 -12.62
CA GLY A 442 -21.05 -25.67 -12.83
C GLY A 442 -20.96 -24.82 -11.55
N SER A 443 -20.82 -25.42 -10.36
CA SER A 443 -20.57 -24.65 -9.14
C SER A 443 -19.16 -24.03 -9.13
N LEU A 444 -18.96 -22.95 -8.36
CA LEU A 444 -17.72 -22.15 -8.41
C LEU A 444 -16.77 -22.46 -7.25
N ARG A 445 -15.46 -22.40 -7.51
CA ARG A 445 -14.39 -22.60 -6.52
C ARG A 445 -13.98 -21.28 -5.86
N ASP A 446 -14.23 -21.16 -4.55
CA ASP A 446 -13.96 -19.94 -3.77
C ASP A 446 -12.51 -19.47 -3.82
N SER A 447 -11.53 -20.40 -3.77
CA SER A 447 -10.11 -20.05 -3.79
C SER A 447 -9.70 -19.34 -5.08
N TYR A 448 -10.30 -19.73 -6.21
CA TYR A 448 -10.07 -19.08 -7.50
C TYR A 448 -10.73 -17.70 -7.53
N LEU A 449 -12.00 -17.64 -7.11
CA LEU A 449 -12.78 -16.41 -7.11
C LEU A 449 -12.21 -15.34 -6.19
N GLN A 450 -11.53 -15.69 -5.10
CA GLN A 450 -10.91 -14.70 -4.22
C GLN A 450 -9.83 -13.88 -4.95
N ARG A 451 -9.05 -14.50 -5.85
CA ARG A 451 -8.09 -13.79 -6.70
C ARG A 451 -8.79 -12.89 -7.71
N VAL A 452 -9.81 -13.42 -8.39
CA VAL A 452 -10.61 -12.65 -9.37
C VAL A 452 -11.28 -11.44 -8.70
N LYS A 453 -11.86 -11.63 -7.51
CA LYS A 453 -12.42 -10.57 -6.67
C LYS A 453 -11.41 -9.47 -6.38
N THR A 454 -10.20 -9.85 -5.98
CA THR A 454 -9.12 -8.88 -5.68
C THR A 454 -8.82 -8.01 -6.91
N VAL A 455 -8.80 -8.60 -8.11
CA VAL A 455 -8.59 -7.86 -9.36
C VAL A 455 -9.77 -6.95 -9.70
N ILE A 456 -11.01 -7.45 -9.62
CA ILE A 456 -12.22 -6.66 -9.88
C ILE A 456 -12.28 -5.45 -8.95
N GLU A 457 -12.02 -5.65 -7.66
CA GLU A 457 -12.03 -4.56 -6.67
C GLU A 457 -10.90 -3.57 -6.91
N ALA A 458 -9.69 -4.04 -7.26
CA ALA A 458 -8.56 -3.17 -7.57
C ALA A 458 -8.80 -2.30 -8.81
N CYS A 459 -9.46 -2.84 -9.84
CA CYS A 459 -9.92 -2.11 -11.02
C CYS A 459 -11.05 -1.12 -10.66
N GLY A 460 -12.02 -1.58 -9.86
CA GLY A 460 -13.17 -0.78 -9.44
C GLY A 460 -12.77 0.43 -8.62
N ARG A 461 -11.70 0.33 -7.82
CA ARG A 461 -11.11 1.46 -7.08
C ARG A 461 -10.41 2.51 -7.96
N ARG A 462 -10.13 2.18 -9.23
CA ARG A 462 -9.31 3.02 -10.13
C ARG A 462 -10.05 3.48 -11.38
N GLY A 463 -11.37 3.38 -11.42
CA GLY A 463 -12.13 3.81 -12.61
C GLY A 463 -11.97 2.86 -13.79
N VAL A 464 -11.86 1.55 -13.54
CA VAL A 464 -11.58 0.55 -14.58
C VAL A 464 -12.60 -0.58 -14.58
N VAL A 465 -13.02 -0.98 -15.78
CA VAL A 465 -13.96 -2.08 -16.03
C VAL A 465 -13.23 -3.42 -16.13
N VAL A 466 -13.86 -4.50 -15.68
CA VAL A 466 -13.44 -5.87 -15.98
C VAL A 466 -14.42 -6.48 -16.97
N ILE A 467 -13.91 -6.91 -18.13
CA ILE A 467 -14.65 -7.79 -19.05
C ILE A 467 -14.39 -9.21 -18.58
N LEU A 468 -15.36 -9.81 -17.89
CA LEU A 468 -15.21 -11.12 -17.25
C LEU A 468 -15.75 -12.22 -18.17
N GLY A 469 -14.86 -13.02 -18.74
CA GLY A 469 -15.18 -14.22 -19.50
C GLY A 469 -15.52 -15.41 -18.62
N CYS A 470 -16.57 -16.16 -18.97
CA CYS A 470 -16.89 -17.43 -18.32
C CYS A 470 -16.14 -18.60 -18.95
N TYR A 471 -16.40 -18.89 -20.23
CA TYR A 471 -15.99 -20.15 -20.84
C TYR A 471 -14.90 -20.01 -21.90
N TYR A 472 -14.00 -21.00 -21.92
CA TYR A 472 -12.91 -21.10 -22.88
C TYR A 472 -12.85 -22.52 -23.47
N GLN A 473 -12.68 -22.63 -24.78
CA GLN A 473 -12.78 -23.86 -25.57
C GLN A 473 -11.81 -24.99 -25.20
N ARG A 474 -10.81 -24.71 -24.34
CA ARG A 474 -9.86 -25.71 -23.84
C ARG A 474 -10.12 -26.13 -22.39
N GLN A 475 -11.17 -25.58 -21.77
CA GLN A 475 -11.49 -25.80 -20.37
C GLN A 475 -12.97 -26.12 -20.16
N ASP A 476 -13.85 -25.96 -21.16
CA ASP A 476 -15.26 -26.33 -21.04
C ASP A 476 -15.43 -27.83 -20.72
N GLN A 477 -14.44 -28.66 -21.07
CA GLN A 477 -14.36 -30.09 -20.74
C GLN A 477 -14.34 -30.38 -19.23
N VAL A 478 -14.13 -29.37 -18.39
CA VAL A 478 -14.31 -29.50 -16.94
C VAL A 478 -15.78 -29.72 -16.58
N LEU A 479 -16.72 -29.17 -17.35
CA LEU A 479 -18.16 -29.25 -17.13
C LEU A 479 -18.69 -30.59 -17.66
N GLU A 480 -19.64 -31.18 -16.93
CA GLU A 480 -20.10 -32.54 -17.24
C GLU A 480 -21.18 -32.60 -18.34
N ASN A 481 -21.94 -31.51 -18.53
CA ASN A 481 -23.03 -31.40 -19.50
C ASN A 481 -23.52 -29.94 -19.66
N GLU A 482 -24.49 -29.72 -20.55
CA GLU A 482 -25.06 -28.39 -20.80
C GLU A 482 -25.83 -27.80 -19.61
N ASP A 483 -26.37 -28.63 -18.70
CA ASP A 483 -27.00 -28.13 -17.47
C ASP A 483 -25.94 -27.52 -16.52
N ALA A 484 -24.74 -28.10 -16.47
CA ALA A 484 -23.61 -27.52 -15.77
C ALA A 484 -23.15 -26.20 -16.40
N VAL A 485 -23.19 -26.06 -17.74
CA VAL A 485 -22.94 -24.78 -18.43
C VAL A 485 -23.97 -23.74 -17.99
N ARG A 486 -25.27 -24.04 -18.07
CA ARG A 486 -26.33 -23.12 -17.63
C ARG A 486 -26.19 -22.74 -16.15
N ASN A 487 -25.93 -23.72 -15.30
CA ASN A 487 -25.72 -23.50 -13.88
C ASN A 487 -24.51 -22.60 -13.63
N GLY A 488 -23.40 -22.82 -14.35
CA GLY A 488 -22.21 -21.98 -14.25
C GLY A 488 -22.49 -20.51 -14.56
N VAL A 489 -23.24 -20.21 -15.63
CA VAL A 489 -23.66 -18.82 -15.94
C VAL A 489 -24.45 -18.22 -14.77
N VAL A 490 -25.46 -18.93 -14.27
CA VAL A 490 -26.29 -18.46 -13.15
C VAL A 490 -25.44 -18.21 -11.90
N GLN A 491 -24.50 -19.11 -11.61
CA GLN A 491 -23.63 -18.99 -10.44
C GLN A 491 -22.67 -17.80 -10.56
N VAL A 492 -22.08 -17.56 -11.73
CA VAL A 492 -21.21 -16.39 -11.96
C VAL A 492 -22.00 -15.09 -11.82
N VAL A 493 -23.18 -15.03 -12.43
CA VAL A 493 -24.03 -13.83 -12.37
C VAL A 493 -24.47 -13.51 -10.93
N ARG A 494 -24.89 -14.53 -10.17
CA ARG A 494 -25.21 -14.36 -8.75
C ARG A 494 -24.00 -13.92 -7.94
N TRP A 495 -22.83 -14.50 -8.19
CA TRP A 495 -21.60 -14.09 -7.51
C TRP A 495 -21.24 -12.62 -7.78
N ILE A 496 -21.42 -12.14 -9.01
CA ILE A 496 -21.25 -10.71 -9.36
C ILE A 496 -22.22 -9.84 -8.55
N GLN A 497 -23.51 -10.21 -8.51
CA GLN A 497 -24.54 -9.48 -7.76
C GLN A 497 -24.30 -9.48 -6.25
N ASP A 498 -23.98 -10.64 -5.67
CA ASP A 498 -23.79 -10.84 -4.23
C ASP A 498 -22.59 -10.05 -3.69
N ASN A 499 -21.56 -9.85 -4.53
CA ASN A 499 -20.43 -8.98 -4.20
C ASN A 499 -20.67 -7.50 -4.55
N GLY A 500 -21.79 -7.16 -5.18
CA GLY A 500 -22.14 -5.79 -5.55
C GLY A 500 -21.19 -5.18 -6.60
N PHE A 501 -20.61 -6.00 -7.47
CA PHE A 501 -19.70 -5.49 -8.50
C PHE A 501 -20.45 -4.70 -9.55
N THR A 502 -20.12 -3.43 -9.67
CA THR A 502 -20.73 -2.50 -10.63
C THR A 502 -19.79 -2.14 -11.79
N ASN A 503 -18.53 -2.59 -11.75
CA ASN A 503 -17.52 -2.36 -12.78
C ASN A 503 -17.25 -3.60 -13.64
N VAL A 504 -18.17 -4.56 -13.68
CA VAL A 504 -18.03 -5.81 -14.42
C VAL A 504 -19.03 -5.84 -15.57
N VAL A 505 -18.56 -6.24 -16.75
CA VAL A 505 -19.41 -6.69 -17.87
C VAL A 505 -19.06 -8.14 -18.19
N LEU A 506 -20.04 -8.93 -18.65
CA LEU A 506 -19.91 -10.37 -18.78
C LEU A 506 -19.72 -10.80 -20.23
N GLU A 507 -18.74 -11.65 -20.48
CA GLU A 507 -18.57 -12.43 -21.71
C GLU A 507 -18.92 -13.90 -21.43
N ILE A 508 -19.92 -14.45 -22.13
CA ILE A 508 -20.34 -15.85 -21.94
C ILE A 508 -19.25 -16.82 -22.39
N ALA A 509 -18.87 -16.78 -23.66
CA ALA A 509 -17.86 -17.68 -24.21
C ALA A 509 -16.86 -16.89 -25.04
N ASN A 510 -15.58 -17.16 -24.80
CA ASN A 510 -14.52 -16.69 -25.67
C ASN A 510 -14.59 -17.44 -27.01
N GLU A 511 -14.81 -16.73 -28.12
CA GLU A 511 -14.85 -17.31 -29.47
C GLU A 511 -15.87 -18.46 -29.61
N PHE A 512 -17.15 -18.24 -29.24
CA PHE A 512 -18.14 -19.31 -29.05
C PHE A 512 -18.16 -20.37 -30.17
N ASN A 513 -18.16 -19.99 -31.44
CA ASN A 513 -18.18 -20.93 -32.57
C ASN A 513 -16.85 -21.65 -32.86
N HIS A 514 -15.86 -21.60 -31.96
CA HIS A 514 -14.61 -22.35 -32.07
C HIS A 514 -14.86 -23.86 -31.97
N GLY A 515 -14.27 -24.65 -32.87
CA GLY A 515 -14.44 -26.11 -32.91
C GLY A 515 -13.84 -26.88 -31.74
N GLY A 516 -13.33 -26.19 -30.72
CA GLY A 516 -12.69 -26.77 -29.54
C GLY A 516 -13.67 -27.00 -28.38
N PHE A 517 -14.81 -26.31 -28.38
CA PHE A 517 -15.86 -26.54 -27.39
C PHE A 517 -16.47 -27.93 -27.58
N ASP A 518 -16.59 -28.69 -26.48
CA ASP A 518 -17.28 -29.98 -26.47
C ASP A 518 -18.80 -29.77 -26.43
N HIS A 519 -19.24 -28.78 -25.65
CA HIS A 519 -20.65 -28.49 -25.41
C HIS A 519 -21.29 -27.69 -26.57
N PRO A 520 -22.33 -28.23 -27.26
CA PRO A 520 -23.01 -27.54 -28.37
C PRO A 520 -23.57 -26.16 -28.03
N ILE A 521 -24.09 -25.99 -26.81
CA ILE A 521 -24.62 -24.70 -26.34
C ILE A 521 -23.57 -23.57 -26.36
N LEU A 522 -22.28 -23.88 -26.25
CA LEU A 522 -21.19 -22.90 -26.28
C LEU A 522 -20.66 -22.62 -27.68
N LYS A 523 -21.16 -23.30 -28.73
CA LYS A 523 -20.65 -23.15 -30.11
C LYS A 523 -21.72 -22.94 -31.18
N THR A 524 -22.92 -22.59 -30.75
CA THR A 524 -24.04 -22.31 -31.64
C THR A 524 -24.62 -20.93 -31.34
N VAL A 525 -25.17 -20.29 -32.38
CA VAL A 525 -25.81 -18.98 -32.23
C VAL A 525 -26.99 -19.07 -31.27
N GLU A 526 -27.78 -20.15 -31.37
CA GLU A 526 -28.94 -20.39 -30.53
C GLU A 526 -28.55 -20.57 -29.07
N GLY A 527 -27.48 -21.33 -28.80
CA GLY A 527 -26.98 -21.57 -27.46
C GLY A 527 -26.45 -20.32 -26.77
N GLU A 528 -25.67 -19.49 -27.47
CA GLU A 528 -25.20 -18.22 -26.92
C GLU A 528 -26.34 -17.23 -26.67
N VAL A 529 -27.32 -17.15 -27.57
CA VAL A 529 -28.51 -16.34 -27.36
C VAL A 529 -29.30 -16.82 -26.13
N GLU A 530 -29.38 -18.13 -25.91
CA GLU A 530 -29.98 -18.71 -24.70
C GLU A 530 -29.21 -18.31 -23.44
N LEU A 531 -27.89 -18.46 -23.42
CA LEU A 531 -27.05 -18.15 -22.26
C LEU A 531 -27.00 -16.65 -21.93
N ILE A 532 -26.96 -15.78 -22.93
CA ILE A 532 -27.08 -14.33 -22.74
C ILE A 532 -28.43 -14.00 -22.08
N ARG A 533 -29.53 -14.58 -22.57
CA ARG A 533 -30.86 -14.36 -21.98
C ARG A 533 -30.95 -14.91 -20.56
N LEU A 534 -30.34 -16.06 -20.28
CA LEU A 534 -30.28 -16.65 -18.95
C LEU A 534 -29.55 -15.74 -17.95
N ALA A 535 -28.40 -15.18 -18.35
CA ALA A 535 -27.64 -14.23 -17.55
C ALA A 535 -28.48 -12.99 -17.23
N LYS A 536 -29.14 -12.40 -18.23
CA LYS A 536 -30.00 -11.21 -18.07
C LYS A 536 -31.27 -11.47 -17.27
N GLN A 537 -31.83 -12.68 -17.34
CA GLN A 537 -32.95 -13.07 -16.47
C GLN A 537 -32.52 -13.18 -15.00
N THR A 538 -31.26 -13.56 -14.75
CA THR A 538 -30.70 -13.67 -13.40
C THR A 538 -30.32 -12.30 -12.84
N ALA A 539 -29.69 -11.44 -13.65
CA ALA A 539 -29.33 -10.07 -13.31
C ALA A 539 -29.66 -9.09 -14.46
N PRO A 540 -30.83 -8.44 -14.43
CA PRO A 540 -31.26 -7.54 -15.52
C PRO A 540 -30.34 -6.34 -15.76
N ASP A 541 -29.63 -5.87 -14.73
CA ASP A 541 -28.74 -4.71 -14.79
C ASP A 541 -27.30 -5.06 -15.23
N LEU A 542 -26.95 -6.35 -15.32
CA LEU A 542 -25.63 -6.79 -15.77
C LEU A 542 -25.57 -6.71 -17.30
N LEU A 543 -24.54 -6.03 -17.82
CA LEU A 543 -24.28 -5.97 -19.27
C LEU A 543 -23.62 -7.29 -19.71
N VAL A 544 -24.21 -7.95 -20.71
CA VAL A 544 -23.78 -9.29 -21.15
C VAL A 544 -23.55 -9.34 -22.66
N SER A 545 -22.49 -10.02 -23.08
CA SER A 545 -22.21 -10.36 -24.47
C SER A 545 -21.48 -11.71 -24.58
N THR A 546 -21.02 -12.04 -25.78
CA THR A 546 -20.14 -13.19 -26.09
C THR A 546 -19.29 -12.83 -27.30
N SER A 547 -18.10 -13.40 -27.46
CA SER A 547 -17.18 -13.02 -28.55
C SER A 547 -17.23 -13.97 -29.73
N GLY A 548 -17.13 -13.40 -30.94
CA GLY A 548 -16.92 -14.15 -32.18
C GLY A 548 -15.44 -14.48 -32.40
N LEU A 549 -15.14 -15.23 -33.46
CA LEU A 549 -13.76 -15.54 -33.86
C LEU A 549 -12.95 -14.28 -34.21
N GLY A 550 -11.63 -14.47 -34.39
CA GLY A 550 -10.67 -13.49 -34.90
C GLY A 550 -10.92 -12.87 -36.29
N ASP A 551 -12.09 -13.06 -36.90
CA ASP A 551 -12.44 -12.55 -38.24
C ASP A 551 -13.25 -11.24 -38.23
N GLY A 552 -13.49 -10.68 -37.04
CA GLY A 552 -14.16 -9.40 -36.86
C GLY A 552 -15.67 -9.41 -37.09
N LYS A 553 -16.31 -10.58 -37.13
CA LYS A 553 -17.75 -10.70 -37.40
C LYS A 553 -18.52 -11.16 -36.17
N MET A 554 -19.81 -10.85 -36.18
CA MET A 554 -20.76 -11.33 -35.19
C MET A 554 -22.06 -11.74 -35.86
N ALA A 555 -22.66 -12.85 -35.40
CA ALA A 555 -23.98 -13.27 -35.87
C ALA A 555 -25.05 -12.28 -35.41
N ALA A 556 -25.98 -11.91 -36.31
CA ALA A 556 -26.99 -10.87 -36.02
C ALA A 556 -27.82 -11.18 -34.77
N ALA A 557 -28.26 -12.43 -34.59
CA ALA A 557 -29.04 -12.82 -33.42
C ALA A 557 -28.26 -12.69 -32.09
N VAL A 558 -26.95 -12.92 -32.10
CA VAL A 558 -26.08 -12.72 -30.93
C VAL A 558 -25.89 -11.23 -30.67
N ALA A 559 -25.60 -10.44 -31.72
CA ALA A 559 -25.47 -9.00 -31.62
C ALA A 559 -26.76 -8.33 -31.13
N GLU A 560 -27.93 -8.84 -31.49
CA GLU A 560 -29.24 -8.38 -31.02
C GLU A 560 -29.49 -8.75 -29.55
N ALA A 561 -29.08 -9.95 -29.11
CA ALA A 561 -29.28 -10.42 -27.75
C ALA A 561 -28.37 -9.74 -26.71
N GLY A 562 -27.09 -9.54 -27.03
CA GLY A 562 -26.10 -8.93 -26.14
C GLY A 562 -26.27 -7.41 -25.95
N ASP A 563 -25.73 -6.84 -24.88
CA ASP A 563 -25.81 -5.40 -24.58
C ASP A 563 -24.75 -4.58 -25.33
N PHE A 564 -23.64 -5.23 -25.68
CA PHE A 564 -22.55 -4.70 -26.49
C PHE A 564 -22.07 -5.79 -27.47
N ILE A 565 -21.31 -5.40 -28.49
CA ILE A 565 -20.79 -6.32 -29.51
C ILE A 565 -19.32 -6.60 -29.22
N LEU A 566 -18.99 -7.88 -29.04
CA LEU A 566 -17.64 -8.33 -28.73
C LEU A 566 -17.06 -9.12 -29.93
N ILE A 567 -15.94 -8.67 -30.47
CA ILE A 567 -15.29 -9.28 -31.65
C ILE A 567 -13.78 -9.40 -31.43
N HIS A 568 -13.12 -10.27 -32.20
CA HIS A 568 -11.67 -10.40 -32.19
C HIS A 568 -11.08 -10.06 -33.57
N PHE A 569 -9.84 -9.60 -33.62
CA PHE A 569 -9.13 -9.22 -34.86
C PHE A 569 -7.83 -9.99 -35.11
N ASN A 570 -7.54 -11.06 -34.37
CA ASN A 570 -6.35 -11.91 -34.55
C ASN A 570 -6.08 -12.29 -36.03
N GLY A 571 -7.14 -12.62 -36.78
CA GLY A 571 -7.06 -13.03 -38.19
C GLY A 571 -7.49 -11.95 -39.19
N THR A 572 -7.70 -10.71 -38.74
CA THR A 572 -8.23 -9.62 -39.57
C THR A 572 -7.11 -8.62 -39.88
N SER A 573 -6.89 -8.34 -41.17
CA SER A 573 -5.89 -7.36 -41.61
C SER A 573 -6.36 -5.92 -41.39
N LEU A 574 -5.41 -4.98 -41.28
CA LEU A 574 -5.67 -3.57 -40.99
C LEU A 574 -6.66 -2.92 -41.98
N ASP A 575 -6.62 -3.31 -43.26
CA ASP A 575 -7.50 -2.79 -44.31
C ASP A 575 -8.93 -3.33 -44.24
N GLU A 576 -9.15 -4.48 -43.62
CA GLU A 576 -10.48 -5.06 -43.42
C GLU A 576 -11.21 -4.49 -42.19
N ILE A 577 -10.46 -4.05 -41.16
CA ILE A 577 -11.01 -3.55 -39.88
C ILE A 577 -12.14 -2.53 -40.07
N PRO A 578 -12.01 -1.47 -40.90
CA PRO A 578 -13.08 -0.48 -41.08
C PRO A 578 -14.38 -1.08 -41.60
N ALA A 579 -14.31 -2.03 -42.54
CA ALA A 579 -15.48 -2.66 -43.12
C ALA A 579 -16.17 -3.60 -42.11
N ARG A 580 -15.39 -4.31 -41.28
CA ARG A 580 -15.91 -5.15 -40.18
C ARG A 580 -16.67 -4.31 -39.16
N ILE A 581 -16.09 -3.19 -38.70
CA ILE A 581 -16.74 -2.28 -37.75
C ILE A 581 -18.00 -1.66 -38.38
N ALA A 582 -17.94 -1.20 -39.63
CA ALA A 582 -19.08 -0.58 -40.31
C ALA A 582 -20.29 -1.53 -40.41
N ALA A 583 -20.07 -2.82 -40.63
CA ALA A 583 -21.14 -3.82 -40.69
C ALA A 583 -21.87 -4.02 -39.34
N LEU A 584 -21.23 -3.68 -38.22
CA LEU A 584 -21.78 -3.86 -36.88
C LEU A 584 -22.46 -2.59 -36.34
N LYS A 585 -22.20 -1.42 -36.94
CA LYS A 585 -22.80 -0.14 -36.51
C LYS A 585 -24.32 -0.12 -36.59
N SER A 586 -24.93 -0.90 -37.49
CA SER A 586 -26.38 -0.96 -37.65
C SER A 586 -27.13 -1.43 -36.40
N PHE A 587 -26.45 -2.12 -35.47
CA PHE A 587 -27.05 -2.57 -34.21
C PHE A 587 -27.15 -1.46 -33.15
N GLY A 588 -26.47 -0.31 -33.33
CA GLY A 588 -26.55 0.83 -32.42
C GLY A 588 -26.03 0.56 -31.00
N LYS A 589 -25.05 -0.34 -30.88
CA LYS A 589 -24.43 -0.77 -29.62
C LYS A 589 -22.93 -0.51 -29.64
N PRO A 590 -22.27 -0.37 -28.48
CA PRO A 590 -20.83 -0.26 -28.44
C PRO A 590 -20.17 -1.51 -29.03
N ILE A 591 -19.13 -1.29 -29.83
CA ILE A 591 -18.31 -2.35 -30.42
C ILE A 591 -16.98 -2.38 -29.68
N VAL A 592 -16.59 -3.54 -29.17
CA VAL A 592 -15.32 -3.77 -28.50
C VAL A 592 -14.60 -4.90 -29.22
N CYS A 593 -13.46 -4.59 -29.83
CA CYS A 593 -12.49 -5.63 -30.13
C CYS A 593 -11.84 -6.05 -28.81
N ASN A 594 -12.17 -7.23 -28.31
CA ASN A 594 -11.69 -7.71 -27.01
C ASN A 594 -10.30 -8.34 -27.08
N GLU A 595 -9.91 -8.76 -28.28
CA GLU A 595 -8.70 -9.52 -28.54
C GLU A 595 -8.14 -9.22 -29.94
N ASP A 596 -6.93 -8.68 -29.96
CA ASP A 596 -6.09 -8.53 -31.14
C ASP A 596 -4.63 -8.82 -30.75
N ASP A 597 -4.01 -9.76 -31.44
CA ASP A 597 -2.68 -10.29 -31.13
C ASP A 597 -1.54 -9.67 -31.92
N LYS A 598 -1.83 -8.66 -32.73
CA LYS A 598 -0.82 -7.80 -33.35
C LYS A 598 0.04 -7.16 -32.26
N VAL A 599 1.26 -6.77 -32.59
CA VAL A 599 2.22 -6.10 -31.69
C VAL A 599 2.90 -4.91 -32.37
N GLY A 600 3.53 -4.04 -31.58
CA GLY A 600 4.29 -2.88 -32.02
C GLY A 600 3.49 -1.94 -32.93
N GLU A 601 4.12 -1.51 -34.02
CA GLU A 601 3.53 -0.57 -35.00
C GLU A 601 2.23 -1.08 -35.62
N GLU A 602 2.10 -2.39 -35.86
CA GLU A 602 0.90 -2.96 -36.47
C GLU A 602 -0.29 -2.88 -35.50
N ALA A 603 -0.06 -3.18 -34.22
CA ALA A 603 -1.06 -3.03 -33.17
C ALA A 603 -1.45 -1.57 -32.92
N ALA A 604 -0.47 -0.67 -32.88
CA ALA A 604 -0.71 0.77 -32.77
C ALA A 604 -1.62 1.27 -33.90
N GLN A 605 -1.36 0.83 -35.14
CA GLN A 605 -2.22 1.13 -36.30
C GLN A 605 -3.62 0.52 -36.16
N ALA A 606 -3.73 -0.74 -35.73
CA ALA A 606 -5.02 -1.39 -35.49
C ALA A 606 -5.86 -0.61 -34.45
N ALA A 607 -5.26 -0.20 -33.34
CA ALA A 607 -5.89 0.61 -32.30
C ALA A 607 -6.42 1.94 -32.86
N ALA A 608 -5.57 2.67 -33.60
CA ALA A 608 -5.94 3.94 -34.21
C ALA A 608 -7.07 3.78 -35.25
N ILE A 609 -7.04 2.72 -36.06
CA ILE A 609 -8.09 2.41 -37.04
C ILE A 609 -9.41 2.10 -36.32
N CYS A 610 -9.39 1.31 -35.25
CA CYS A 610 -10.58 1.00 -34.47
C CYS A 610 -11.21 2.26 -33.88
N VAL A 611 -10.41 3.07 -33.19
CA VAL A 611 -10.85 4.34 -32.57
C VAL A 611 -11.42 5.29 -33.61
N LYS A 612 -10.74 5.49 -34.74
CA LYS A 612 -11.22 6.31 -35.87
C LYS A 612 -12.58 5.84 -36.42
N ASN A 613 -12.85 4.54 -36.36
CA ASN A 613 -14.11 3.96 -36.81
C ASN A 613 -15.14 3.80 -35.69
N GLY A 614 -14.86 4.26 -34.47
CA GLY A 614 -15.80 4.25 -33.35
C GLY A 614 -15.93 2.88 -32.66
N ALA A 615 -14.89 2.06 -32.68
CA ALA A 615 -14.83 0.82 -31.92
C ALA A 615 -13.72 0.87 -30.88
N SER A 616 -13.99 0.30 -29.71
CA SER A 616 -12.96 0.08 -28.69
C SER A 616 -12.00 -1.02 -29.15
N TRP A 617 -10.75 -0.97 -28.70
CA TRP A 617 -9.73 -1.95 -29.08
C TRP A 617 -9.05 -2.58 -27.87
N GLY A 618 -8.67 -3.85 -28.00
CA GLY A 618 -8.21 -4.73 -26.93
C GLY A 618 -6.90 -5.39 -27.31
N PHE A 619 -5.82 -5.03 -26.63
CA PHE A 619 -4.48 -5.56 -26.91
C PHE A 619 -4.25 -6.93 -26.24
N MET A 620 -3.70 -7.89 -26.96
CA MET A 620 -3.22 -9.16 -26.39
C MET A 620 -1.78 -9.45 -26.85
N HIS A 621 -0.80 -9.27 -25.95
CA HIS A 621 0.57 -9.66 -26.25
C HIS A 621 0.82 -11.14 -25.92
N LYS A 622 0.59 -12.03 -26.89
CA LYS A 622 0.65 -13.49 -26.67
C LYS A 622 1.91 -13.98 -25.94
N GLU A 623 3.08 -13.52 -26.39
CA GLU A 623 4.38 -13.96 -25.84
C GLU A 623 4.71 -13.35 -24.46
N VAL A 624 3.90 -12.42 -23.94
CA VAL A 624 4.17 -11.71 -22.67
C VAL A 624 3.09 -12.03 -21.64
N ASN A 625 1.83 -11.72 -21.92
CA ASN A 625 0.76 -11.77 -20.93
C ASN A 625 -0.16 -13.00 -21.04
N GLN A 626 0.05 -13.84 -22.06
CA GLN A 626 -0.78 -15.01 -22.35
C GLN A 626 0.01 -16.33 -22.24
N TYR A 627 1.22 -16.40 -22.81
CA TYR A 627 2.06 -17.60 -22.81
C TYR A 627 3.03 -17.64 -21.63
N PHE A 628 3.36 -18.84 -21.18
CA PHE A 628 4.27 -19.04 -20.06
C PHE A 628 5.73 -18.79 -20.47
N PRO A 629 6.53 -18.04 -19.67
CA PRO A 629 6.19 -17.44 -18.38
C PRO A 629 5.32 -16.18 -18.53
N LEU A 630 4.31 -16.06 -17.68
CA LEU A 630 3.37 -14.92 -17.67
C LEU A 630 4.03 -13.69 -17.05
N VAL A 631 4.16 -12.64 -17.84
CA VAL A 631 4.79 -11.36 -17.49
C VAL A 631 3.78 -10.22 -17.59
N PHE A 632 3.89 -9.28 -16.66
CA PHE A 632 3.10 -8.05 -16.61
C PHE A 632 4.06 -6.94 -16.17
N ASP A 633 4.60 -6.18 -17.12
CA ASP A 633 5.57 -5.11 -16.86
C ASP A 633 5.03 -3.70 -17.16
N GLY A 634 3.72 -3.57 -17.36
CA GLY A 634 3.09 -2.27 -17.60
C GLY A 634 3.28 -1.83 -19.04
N ALA A 635 3.55 -0.54 -19.25
CA ALA A 635 3.79 -0.01 -20.59
C ALA A 635 5.02 -0.63 -21.28
N ALA A 636 5.95 -1.20 -20.50
CA ALA A 636 7.12 -1.88 -21.03
C ALA A 636 6.80 -3.20 -21.77
N ASP A 637 5.59 -3.75 -21.63
CA ASP A 637 5.15 -4.93 -22.38
C ASP A 637 5.12 -4.64 -23.89
N ASP A 638 4.79 -3.41 -24.29
CA ASP A 638 4.88 -2.90 -25.66
C ASP A 638 4.77 -1.36 -25.66
N GLU A 639 5.92 -0.68 -25.56
CA GLU A 639 5.96 0.77 -25.39
C GLU A 639 5.25 1.53 -26.53
N ILE A 640 5.27 1.00 -27.76
CA ILE A 640 4.64 1.61 -28.93
C ILE A 640 3.12 1.56 -28.80
N VAL A 641 2.58 0.40 -28.45
CA VAL A 641 1.13 0.22 -28.27
C VAL A 641 0.62 1.07 -27.10
N TYR A 642 1.30 1.05 -25.96
CA TYR A 642 0.85 1.80 -24.78
C TYR A 642 1.03 3.31 -24.94
N SER A 643 2.05 3.79 -25.65
CA SER A 643 2.15 5.20 -26.03
C SER A 643 0.97 5.60 -26.93
N THR A 644 0.63 4.76 -27.91
CA THR A 644 -0.48 5.01 -28.82
C THR A 644 -1.83 5.01 -28.09
N MET A 645 -2.07 4.05 -27.19
CA MET A 645 -3.29 4.02 -26.36
C MET A 645 -3.41 5.29 -25.50
N ARG A 646 -2.31 5.75 -24.92
CA ARG A 646 -2.27 7.00 -24.16
C ARG A 646 -2.62 8.21 -25.02
N GLU A 647 -2.04 8.31 -26.22
CA GLU A 647 -2.35 9.38 -27.17
C GLU A 647 -3.83 9.38 -27.59
N LEU A 648 -4.39 8.20 -27.89
CA LEU A 648 -5.78 8.07 -28.32
C LEU A 648 -6.80 8.43 -27.22
N THR A 649 -6.42 8.30 -25.95
CA THR A 649 -7.30 8.50 -24.78
C THR A 649 -7.06 9.81 -24.03
N SER A 650 -6.07 10.60 -24.44
CA SER A 650 -5.79 11.91 -23.84
C SER A 650 -6.50 13.03 -24.62
N PRO A 651 -7.03 14.08 -23.94
CA PRO A 651 -7.64 15.25 -24.61
C PRO A 651 -6.67 16.11 -25.42
#